data_AF-A0A259TZ75-F1
#
_entry.id   AF-A0A259TZ75-F1
#
_cell.length_a   1.000
_cell.length_b   1.000
_cell.length_c   1.000
_cell.angle_alpha   90.00
_cell.angle_beta   90.00
_cell.angle_gamma   90.00
#
_symmetry.space_group_name_H-M   'P 1'
#
loop_
_entity.id
_entity.type
_entity.pdbx_description
1 polymer ?
#
loop_
_entity_poly.entity_id
_entity_poly.type
_entity_poly.pdbx_seq_one_letter_code
_entity_poly.pdbx_strand_id
1 'polypeptide(L)'
;LVGAAILGGSLLTYSTRQLAAEGEADSRADQADLVTRQIAESGHALVLASIIGTDGFQPVAGATREYDGGTYRVEYDPASTPLRATFAVHSDYAGATHTIRSTYEWDPVDYPGPVWLDVPYASAEVASGASVTGGPANLDVQFDRRKHDEFGLEGLASLRTMESGLNAAFGATDSGFDSSLPAGSWEGLLEDLNVSSGEGLYQQALAKTPETTIPGPLALSVTRSGVGNENEVTHVTGDLDIASGGRFEGEGALVIDGLLSVAPGGKMKWRGIVIVRSEQQYMPIRLKGDVKVTGGIVVVQNAYPPGGHMDVTTWRDLSKGLGATNIQGEPSVFPWSGMPFKQHKHRFDIDFGTRRIAFVEKGAAVPTQEAVTLFHDTIKRLGNEEIYLEFENASQHGYGQYTLAVNGESKTHSGSVMGGFGEFSTAANRHRTNTFKAKDLKDFVVDIKSLQGLRARFDGVDGCSVTRQWPRCLGDRWDRGGVLRVRIRRAASSQVAYETGIYWHMRADEEAEYQTRIANWRAQIQSGGLFGTRLEFGPDVEIDYSLGPILDLADRLDFDGNEVIHVGSFADHATRAQNLAAATRADGKIEVCHNPTSGGNTLALNPKALDAHLRHGDRLKNCDGTPAASGASTPAPLQTPPNCLLSPATIQICNKPGGNGQWRDRTVSCSSVANHLAHGCKLGSCALNGL
;
A
#
# COMPACT_ATOMS: atom_id res chain seq x y z
N LEU A 1 -26.29 66.87 -46.33
CA LEU A 1 -25.12 66.04 -46.68
C LEU A 1 -24.01 66.13 -45.64
N VAL A 2 -23.17 67.18 -45.59
CA VAL A 2 -22.00 67.25 -44.66
C VAL A 2 -22.37 66.94 -43.19
N GLY A 3 -23.41 67.57 -42.63
CA GLY A 3 -23.83 67.30 -41.25
C GLY A 3 -24.31 65.87 -40.98
N ALA A 4 -24.82 65.16 -42.00
CA ALA A 4 -25.23 63.75 -41.87
C ALA A 4 -24.02 62.81 -41.85
N ALA A 5 -22.95 63.13 -42.60
CA ALA A 5 -21.70 62.37 -42.55
C ALA A 5 -20.99 62.50 -41.19
N ILE A 6 -21.01 63.69 -40.58
CA ILE A 6 -20.41 63.94 -39.26
C ILE A 6 -21.17 63.20 -38.15
N LEU A 7 -22.52 63.24 -38.16
CA LEU A 7 -23.34 62.49 -37.20
C LEU A 7 -23.21 60.97 -37.40
N GLY A 8 -23.26 60.48 -38.64
CA GLY A 8 -23.11 59.06 -38.96
C GLY A 8 -21.73 58.50 -38.58
N GLY A 9 -20.65 59.23 -38.89
CA GLY A 9 -19.28 58.85 -38.52
C GLY A 9 -19.07 58.84 -37.00
N SER A 10 -19.66 59.80 -36.28
CA SER A 10 -19.62 59.82 -34.81
C SER A 10 -20.36 58.64 -34.20
N LEU A 11 -21.54 58.29 -34.71
CA LEU A 11 -22.32 57.12 -34.28
C LEU A 11 -21.60 55.80 -34.55
N LEU A 12 -21.01 55.61 -35.73
CA LEU A 12 -20.20 54.43 -36.07
C LEU A 12 -18.92 54.31 -35.23
N THR A 13 -18.26 55.44 -34.92
CA THR A 13 -17.07 55.43 -34.04
C THR A 13 -17.45 55.16 -32.58
N TYR A 14 -18.65 55.60 -32.15
CA TYR A 14 -19.16 55.29 -30.82
C TYR A 14 -19.59 53.83 -30.72
N SER A 15 -20.32 53.29 -31.69
CA SER A 15 -20.74 51.87 -31.68
C SER A 15 -19.58 50.91 -31.81
N THR A 16 -18.55 51.19 -32.62
CA THR A 16 -17.34 50.34 -32.69
C THR A 16 -16.51 50.40 -31.40
N ARG A 17 -16.44 51.54 -30.72
CA ARG A 17 -15.81 51.64 -29.39
C ARG A 17 -16.64 50.97 -28.30
N GLN A 18 -17.96 51.04 -28.39
CA GLN A 18 -18.86 50.36 -27.47
C GLN A 18 -18.75 48.84 -27.64
N LEU A 19 -18.86 48.32 -28.87
CA LEU A 19 -18.68 46.88 -29.18
C LEU A 19 -17.28 46.37 -28.82
N ALA A 20 -16.23 47.18 -28.97
CA ALA A 20 -14.89 46.82 -28.53
C ALA A 20 -14.76 46.80 -26.99
N ALA A 21 -15.38 47.76 -26.29
CA ALA A 21 -15.41 47.78 -24.83
C ALA A 21 -16.32 46.69 -24.23
N GLU A 22 -17.38 46.31 -24.94
CA GLU A 22 -18.25 45.18 -24.63
C GLU A 22 -17.46 43.87 -24.84
N GLY A 23 -16.81 43.66 -25.98
CA GLY A 23 -15.94 42.49 -26.20
C GLY A 23 -14.75 42.39 -25.23
N GLU A 24 -14.13 43.51 -24.83
CA GLU A 24 -13.14 43.53 -23.75
C GLU A 24 -13.73 43.27 -22.36
N ALA A 25 -15.02 43.59 -22.13
CA ALA A 25 -15.70 43.35 -20.86
C ALA A 25 -16.15 41.89 -20.74
N ASP A 26 -16.70 41.33 -21.83
CA ASP A 26 -17.07 39.92 -21.96
C ASP A 26 -15.83 39.04 -21.79
N SER A 27 -14.75 39.32 -22.53
CA SER A 27 -13.45 38.62 -22.36
C SER A 27 -12.88 38.73 -20.93
N ARG A 28 -13.20 39.80 -20.18
CA ARG A 28 -12.81 39.96 -18.77
C ARG A 28 -13.79 39.29 -17.80
N ALA A 29 -15.03 39.02 -18.20
CA ALA A 29 -15.97 38.21 -17.45
C ALA A 29 -15.65 36.72 -17.61
N ASP A 30 -15.44 36.25 -18.85
CA ASP A 30 -15.00 34.89 -19.16
C ASP A 30 -13.67 34.55 -18.44
N GLN A 31 -12.71 35.48 -18.46
CA GLN A 31 -11.45 35.32 -17.71
C GLN A 31 -11.69 35.24 -16.19
N ALA A 32 -12.61 36.03 -15.64
CA ALA A 32 -12.91 35.99 -14.21
C ALA A 32 -13.56 34.66 -13.79
N ASP A 33 -14.50 34.18 -14.60
CA ASP A 33 -15.20 32.91 -14.39
C ASP A 33 -14.25 31.71 -14.49
N LEU A 34 -13.27 31.74 -15.40
CA LEU A 34 -12.21 30.73 -15.50
C LEU A 34 -11.23 30.78 -14.32
N VAL A 35 -10.69 31.96 -14.00
CA VAL A 35 -9.70 32.11 -12.92
C VAL A 35 -10.29 31.76 -11.56
N THR A 36 -11.56 32.12 -11.28
CA THR A 36 -12.18 31.73 -10.01
C THR A 36 -12.35 30.21 -9.89
N ARG A 37 -12.56 29.47 -10.98
CA ARG A 37 -12.60 27.99 -10.95
C ARG A 37 -11.22 27.42 -10.63
N GLN A 38 -10.19 27.88 -11.32
CA GLN A 38 -8.80 27.47 -11.07
C GLN A 38 -8.36 27.76 -9.61
N ILE A 39 -8.79 28.88 -9.03
CA ILE A 39 -8.54 29.22 -7.61
C ILE A 39 -9.26 28.23 -6.67
N ALA A 40 -10.50 27.82 -6.98
CA ALA A 40 -11.21 26.83 -6.18
C ALA A 40 -10.58 25.43 -6.29
N GLU A 41 -10.20 24.99 -7.49
CA GLU A 41 -9.53 23.70 -7.75
C GLU A 41 -8.17 23.63 -7.02
N SER A 42 -7.38 24.70 -7.12
CA SER A 42 -6.07 24.81 -6.45
C SER A 42 -6.21 24.88 -4.93
N GLY A 43 -7.16 25.66 -4.43
CA GLY A 43 -7.51 25.70 -3.01
C GLY A 43 -8.01 24.36 -2.48
N HIS A 44 -8.78 23.62 -3.29
CA HIS A 44 -9.29 22.29 -2.95
C HIS A 44 -8.16 21.26 -2.83
N ALA A 45 -7.22 21.22 -3.79
CA ALA A 45 -6.04 20.35 -3.70
C ALA A 45 -5.17 20.68 -2.46
N LEU A 46 -4.97 21.97 -2.18
CA LEU A 46 -4.23 22.43 -0.99
C LEU A 46 -4.94 22.08 0.33
N VAL A 47 -6.28 22.04 0.36
CA VAL A 47 -7.03 21.60 1.54
C VAL A 47 -6.92 20.09 1.72
N LEU A 48 -7.15 19.30 0.66
CA LEU A 48 -7.10 17.84 0.72
C LEU A 48 -5.74 17.35 1.27
N ALA A 49 -4.65 17.87 0.72
CA ALA A 49 -3.28 17.57 1.19
C ALA A 49 -2.94 18.10 2.60
N SER A 50 -3.83 18.88 3.23
CA SER A 50 -3.66 19.41 4.59
C SER A 50 -4.63 18.83 5.63
N ILE A 51 -5.66 18.10 5.19
CA ILE A 51 -6.55 17.33 6.09
C ILE A 51 -6.11 15.88 6.23
N ILE A 52 -5.30 15.33 5.32
CA ILE A 52 -4.79 13.96 5.42
C ILE A 52 -3.74 13.87 6.56
N GLY A 53 -3.99 13.02 7.55
CA GLY A 53 -3.05 12.66 8.62
C GLY A 53 -2.65 11.18 8.54
N THR A 54 -1.93 10.68 9.55
CA THR A 54 -1.58 9.24 9.67
C THR A 54 -2.77 8.36 10.03
N ASP A 55 -3.71 8.90 10.80
CA ASP A 55 -4.80 8.16 11.47
C ASP A 55 -6.19 8.73 11.11
N GLY A 56 -6.35 9.18 9.86
CA GLY A 56 -7.57 9.80 9.34
C GLY A 56 -7.54 11.34 9.26
N PHE A 57 -8.70 11.93 8.98
CA PHE A 57 -8.80 13.34 8.61
C PHE A 57 -8.68 14.31 9.78
N GLN A 58 -7.76 15.27 9.62
CA GLN A 58 -7.48 16.36 10.54
C GLN A 58 -8.37 17.58 10.27
N PRO A 59 -8.84 18.30 11.31
CA PRO A 59 -9.71 19.46 11.15
C PRO A 59 -8.94 20.69 10.65
N VAL A 60 -9.31 21.22 9.48
CA VAL A 60 -8.77 22.50 8.97
C VAL A 60 -9.58 23.68 9.50
N ALA A 61 -8.88 24.65 10.09
CA ALA A 61 -9.47 25.92 10.51
C ALA A 61 -9.96 26.74 9.30
N GLY A 62 -11.25 27.10 9.30
CA GLY A 62 -11.91 27.82 8.21
C GLY A 62 -11.41 29.26 8.03
N ALA A 63 -10.33 29.41 7.26
CA ALA A 63 -9.69 30.68 6.95
C ALA A 63 -9.86 31.07 5.48
N THR A 64 -9.97 32.37 5.21
CA THR A 64 -9.80 32.93 3.87
C THR A 64 -8.31 33.13 3.58
N ARG A 65 -7.86 32.76 2.38
CA ARG A 65 -6.48 32.90 1.89
C ARG A 65 -6.49 33.58 0.52
N GLU A 66 -5.48 34.39 0.23
CA GLU A 66 -5.27 34.95 -1.12
C GLU A 66 -4.58 33.92 -2.02
N TYR A 67 -4.95 33.89 -3.30
CA TYR A 67 -4.35 33.03 -4.33
C TYR A 67 -4.57 33.64 -5.72
N ASP A 68 -3.49 33.78 -6.51
CA ASP A 68 -3.49 34.34 -7.87
C ASP A 68 -4.33 35.62 -8.10
N GLY A 69 -4.35 36.51 -7.09
CA GLY A 69 -5.07 37.79 -7.15
C GLY A 69 -6.57 37.70 -6.84
N GLY A 70 -7.08 36.53 -6.49
CA GLY A 70 -8.38 36.33 -5.84
C GLY A 70 -8.24 35.74 -4.45
N THR A 71 -9.33 35.16 -3.93
CA THR A 71 -9.33 34.48 -2.63
C THR A 71 -10.00 33.11 -2.71
N TYR A 72 -9.61 32.21 -1.80
CA TYR A 72 -10.41 31.05 -1.45
C TYR A 72 -10.63 30.98 0.07
N ARG A 73 -11.77 30.41 0.49
CA ARG A 73 -12.11 30.12 1.89
C ARG A 73 -12.52 28.66 2.02
N VAL A 74 -12.10 28.03 3.11
CA VAL A 74 -12.47 26.67 3.48
C VAL A 74 -13.65 26.68 4.45
N GLU A 75 -14.67 25.87 4.19
CA GLU A 75 -15.64 25.39 5.17
C GLU A 75 -15.41 23.90 5.38
N TYR A 76 -14.98 23.50 6.58
CA TYR A 76 -14.81 22.10 6.96
C TYR A 76 -16.03 21.66 7.77
N ASP A 77 -16.70 20.59 7.33
CA ASP A 77 -17.84 19.98 7.99
C ASP A 77 -17.37 18.63 8.60
N PRO A 78 -17.00 18.62 9.90
CA PRO A 78 -16.46 17.43 10.54
C PRO A 78 -17.55 16.36 10.64
N ALA A 79 -17.29 15.18 10.08
CA ALA A 79 -18.14 14.03 10.35
C ALA A 79 -18.06 13.60 11.83
N SER A 80 -18.96 12.72 12.25
CA SER A 80 -18.93 12.12 13.59
C SER A 80 -17.76 11.15 13.84
N THR A 81 -16.89 10.93 12.85
CA THR A 81 -15.73 10.03 12.89
C THR A 81 -14.54 10.67 12.14
N PRO A 82 -13.29 10.33 12.48
CA PRO A 82 -12.11 10.78 11.73
C PRO A 82 -12.00 10.14 10.33
N LEU A 83 -12.79 9.09 10.06
CA LEU A 83 -12.77 8.32 8.82
C LEU A 83 -13.53 9.00 7.66
N ARG A 84 -14.12 10.17 7.87
CA ARG A 84 -14.86 10.89 6.81
C ARG A 84 -14.69 12.40 6.93
N ALA A 85 -14.31 13.04 5.83
CA ALA A 85 -14.24 14.50 5.72
C ALA A 85 -15.24 14.97 4.67
N THR A 86 -16.00 16.03 4.98
CA THR A 86 -16.65 16.86 3.97
C THR A 86 -16.12 18.27 4.09
N PHE A 87 -15.70 18.85 2.97
CA PHE A 87 -15.27 20.25 2.97
C PHE A 87 -15.70 20.96 1.70
N ALA A 88 -15.85 22.27 1.79
CA ALA A 88 -16.12 23.14 0.67
C ALA A 88 -15.04 24.22 0.55
N VAL A 89 -14.52 24.40 -0.66
CA VAL A 89 -13.65 25.51 -1.03
C VAL A 89 -14.44 26.49 -1.88
N HIS A 90 -14.62 27.69 -1.34
CA HIS A 90 -15.32 28.79 -1.97
C HIS A 90 -14.31 29.81 -2.49
N SER A 91 -14.26 30.05 -3.80
CA SER A 91 -13.45 31.08 -4.43
C SER A 91 -14.23 32.35 -4.74
N ASP A 92 -13.51 33.47 -4.80
CA ASP A 92 -14.00 34.77 -5.26
C ASP A 92 -12.89 35.49 -6.03
N TYR A 93 -13.14 35.82 -7.30
CA TYR A 93 -12.22 36.58 -8.15
C TYR A 93 -13.01 37.52 -9.07
N ALA A 94 -12.74 38.82 -8.98
CA ALA A 94 -13.38 39.88 -9.78
C ALA A 94 -14.93 39.83 -9.82
N GLY A 95 -15.58 39.28 -8.78
CA GLY A 95 -17.02 39.13 -8.68
C GLY A 95 -17.61 37.86 -9.30
N ALA A 96 -16.79 37.00 -9.92
CA ALA A 96 -17.15 35.61 -10.18
C ALA A 96 -16.91 34.76 -8.92
N THR A 97 -17.72 33.71 -8.72
CA THR A 97 -17.55 32.79 -7.59
C THR A 97 -17.67 31.33 -8.02
N HIS A 98 -16.87 30.45 -7.43
CA HIS A 98 -17.01 28.99 -7.60
C HIS A 98 -16.88 28.30 -6.23
N THR A 99 -17.77 27.35 -5.96
CA THR A 99 -17.70 26.48 -4.78
C THR A 99 -17.50 25.05 -5.25
N ILE A 100 -16.47 24.38 -4.75
CA ILE A 100 -16.31 22.93 -4.86
C ILE A 100 -16.53 22.35 -3.46
N ARG A 101 -17.56 21.52 -3.27
CA ARG A 101 -17.79 20.75 -2.05
C ARG A 101 -17.54 19.28 -2.35
N SER A 102 -16.71 18.63 -1.56
CA SER A 102 -16.33 17.24 -1.76
C SER A 102 -16.37 16.47 -0.45
N THR A 103 -16.74 15.20 -0.57
CA THR A 103 -16.75 14.24 0.54
C THR A 103 -15.75 13.14 0.23
N TYR A 104 -14.90 12.87 1.21
CA TYR A 104 -13.90 11.81 1.19
C TYR A 104 -14.13 10.88 2.38
N GLU A 105 -13.93 9.59 2.14
CA GLU A 105 -13.80 8.57 3.16
C GLU A 105 -12.34 8.13 3.24
N TRP A 106 -11.95 7.59 4.37
CA TRP A 106 -10.61 7.13 4.68
C TRP A 106 -10.69 5.66 5.04
N ASP A 107 -10.16 4.80 4.18
CA ASP A 107 -9.87 3.43 4.55
C ASP A 107 -8.47 3.40 5.18
N PRO A 108 -8.35 3.11 6.48
CA PRO A 108 -7.05 2.84 7.10
C PRO A 108 -6.61 1.42 6.74
N VAL A 109 -5.31 1.20 6.57
CA VAL A 109 -4.75 -0.14 6.37
C VAL A 109 -5.22 -1.08 7.48
N ASP A 110 -6.02 -2.07 7.11
CA ASP A 110 -6.44 -3.15 7.97
C ASP A 110 -5.22 -4.02 8.30
N TYR A 111 -4.90 -4.11 9.60
CA TYR A 111 -3.77 -4.87 10.12
C TYR A 111 -4.19 -5.59 11.41
N PRO A 112 -3.76 -6.84 11.68
CA PRO A 112 -4.18 -7.63 12.86
C PRO A 112 -3.63 -7.18 14.23
N GLY A 113 -3.69 -5.88 14.55
CA GLY A 113 -3.38 -5.32 15.87
C GLY A 113 -1.90 -5.34 16.29
N PRO A 114 -1.60 -5.01 17.57
CA PRO A 114 -0.23 -4.91 18.07
C PRO A 114 0.55 -6.25 18.02
N VAL A 115 -0.16 -7.38 18.16
CA VAL A 115 0.43 -8.72 18.13
C VAL A 115 -0.46 -9.67 17.35
N TRP A 116 0.07 -10.24 16.26
CA TRP A 116 -0.59 -11.22 15.40
C TRP A 116 0.04 -12.60 15.58
N LEU A 117 -0.78 -13.61 15.90
CA LEU A 117 -0.35 -14.99 16.15
C LEU A 117 -0.83 -15.93 15.03
N ASP A 118 0.03 -16.17 14.03
CA ASP A 118 -0.17 -17.17 12.96
C ASP A 118 0.45 -18.53 13.36
N VAL A 119 -0.14 -19.13 14.39
CA VAL A 119 0.39 -20.29 15.13
C VAL A 119 -0.71 -21.31 15.44
N PRO A 120 -0.41 -22.62 15.51
CA PRO A 120 -1.43 -23.64 15.81
C PRO A 120 -1.92 -23.64 17.26
N TYR A 121 -1.13 -23.10 18.20
CA TYR A 121 -1.52 -22.92 19.60
C TYR A 121 -0.67 -21.82 20.24
N ALA A 122 -1.24 -21.07 21.19
CA ALA A 122 -0.55 -19.99 21.89
C ALA A 122 -0.79 -20.04 23.41
N SER A 123 0.19 -19.56 24.16
CA SER A 123 0.07 -19.31 25.60
C SER A 123 0.84 -18.04 25.96
N ALA A 124 0.46 -17.35 27.04
CA ALA A 124 1.13 -16.12 27.45
C ALA A 124 1.38 -16.09 28.96
N GLU A 125 2.49 -15.46 29.33
CA GLU A 125 2.85 -15.06 30.69
C GLU A 125 3.32 -13.61 30.62
N VAL A 126 2.46 -12.69 31.06
CA VAL A 126 2.66 -11.25 30.95
C VAL A 126 2.77 -10.67 32.35
N ALA A 127 3.84 -9.93 32.63
CA ALA A 127 4.03 -9.24 33.89
C ALA A 127 3.19 -7.96 33.98
N SER A 128 2.73 -7.58 35.17
CA SER A 128 1.86 -6.42 35.45
C SER A 128 2.54 -5.04 35.34
N GLY A 129 3.47 -4.91 34.40
CA GLY A 129 4.08 -3.65 33.95
C GLY A 129 4.26 -3.62 32.43
N ALA A 130 4.05 -4.76 31.75
CA ALA A 130 4.04 -4.80 30.30
C ALA A 130 2.87 -3.97 29.75
N SER A 131 3.11 -3.27 28.66
CA SER A 131 2.12 -2.49 27.92
C SER A 131 2.00 -3.06 26.51
N VAL A 132 0.77 -3.29 26.09
CA VAL A 132 0.39 -3.59 24.71
C VAL A 132 -0.77 -2.64 24.41
N THR A 133 -0.56 -1.73 23.47
CA THR A 133 -1.42 -0.55 23.25
C THR A 133 -1.44 -0.14 21.77
N GLY A 134 -2.24 0.86 21.42
CA GLY A 134 -2.18 1.57 20.15
C GLY A 134 -3.29 1.22 19.16
N GLY A 135 -3.42 2.04 18.11
CA GLY A 135 -4.42 1.89 17.06
C GLY A 135 -5.82 2.44 17.39
N PRO A 136 -6.79 2.25 16.48
CA PRO A 136 -8.20 2.45 16.78
C PRO A 136 -8.61 1.63 18.01
N ALA A 137 -9.56 2.16 18.79
CA ALA A 137 -10.06 1.44 19.96
C ALA A 137 -10.58 0.05 19.55
N ASN A 138 -10.17 -0.98 20.31
CA ASN A 138 -10.43 -2.41 20.11
C ASN A 138 -9.49 -3.17 19.14
N LEU A 139 -8.31 -2.65 18.75
CA LEU A 139 -7.25 -3.49 18.17
C LEU A 139 -6.53 -4.33 19.25
N ASP A 140 -7.20 -5.39 19.69
CA ASP A 140 -6.69 -6.39 20.63
C ASP A 140 -5.64 -7.31 19.99
N VAL A 141 -4.94 -8.11 20.81
CA VAL A 141 -4.04 -9.18 20.34
C VAL A 141 -4.84 -10.23 19.56
N GLN A 142 -4.42 -10.52 18.31
CA GLN A 142 -5.17 -11.36 17.36
C GLN A 142 -4.57 -12.76 17.19
N PHE A 143 -5.44 -13.77 17.05
CA PHE A 143 -5.04 -15.17 16.82
C PHE A 143 -5.67 -15.77 15.55
N ASP A 144 -4.83 -16.17 14.59
CA ASP A 144 -5.28 -16.85 13.37
C ASP A 144 -5.56 -18.32 13.64
N ARG A 145 -6.81 -18.61 13.97
CA ARG A 145 -7.28 -19.96 14.29
C ARG A 145 -7.20 -20.96 13.13
N ARG A 146 -6.91 -20.56 11.89
CA ARG A 146 -6.90 -21.49 10.74
C ARG A 146 -5.91 -22.65 10.93
N LYS A 147 -4.74 -22.39 11.54
CA LYS A 147 -3.75 -23.45 11.86
C LYS A 147 -4.20 -24.38 13.00
N HIS A 148 -5.06 -23.92 13.91
CA HIS A 148 -5.65 -24.71 15.00
C HIS A 148 -6.79 -25.60 14.48
N ASP A 149 -7.67 -25.00 13.66
CA ASP A 149 -8.76 -25.68 12.93
C ASP A 149 -8.19 -26.78 12.00
N GLU A 150 -7.16 -26.48 11.19
CA GLU A 150 -6.50 -27.41 10.25
C GLU A 150 -5.97 -28.69 10.95
N PHE A 151 -5.30 -28.54 12.10
CA PHE A 151 -4.72 -29.65 12.86
C PHE A 151 -5.74 -30.36 13.77
N GLY A 152 -6.98 -29.85 13.84
CA GLY A 152 -8.08 -30.41 14.62
C GLY A 152 -7.79 -30.41 16.12
N LEU A 153 -7.23 -29.31 16.64
CA LEU A 153 -6.68 -29.25 18.00
C LEU A 153 -7.73 -29.03 19.10
N GLU A 154 -8.97 -28.66 18.77
CA GLU A 154 -10.04 -28.37 19.73
C GLU A 154 -10.28 -29.51 20.75
N GLY A 155 -10.13 -30.77 20.34
CA GLY A 155 -10.27 -31.94 21.23
C GLY A 155 -9.06 -32.21 22.16
N LEU A 156 -8.03 -31.37 22.12
CA LEU A 156 -6.73 -31.58 22.79
C LEU A 156 -6.29 -30.35 23.59
N ALA A 157 -6.46 -29.18 22.98
CA ALA A 157 -6.05 -27.87 23.47
C ALA A 157 -7.15 -26.88 23.06
N SER A 158 -8.31 -26.98 23.73
CA SER A 158 -9.53 -26.24 23.37
C SER A 158 -9.26 -24.75 23.25
N LEU A 159 -9.75 -24.16 22.16
CA LEU A 159 -9.67 -22.76 21.83
C LEU A 159 -10.12 -21.94 23.04
N ARG A 160 -11.28 -22.24 23.64
CA ARG A 160 -11.78 -21.55 24.84
C ARG A 160 -10.82 -21.49 26.01
N THR A 161 -10.05 -22.56 26.25
CA THR A 161 -9.05 -22.57 27.32
C THR A 161 -7.84 -21.72 26.96
N MET A 162 -7.43 -21.73 25.69
CA MET A 162 -6.38 -20.89 25.15
C MET A 162 -6.76 -19.40 25.20
N GLU A 163 -7.91 -19.05 24.63
CA GLU A 163 -8.52 -17.72 24.60
C GLU A 163 -8.68 -17.13 26.01
N SER A 164 -9.18 -17.94 26.96
CA SER A 164 -9.34 -17.52 28.36
C SER A 164 -8.00 -17.35 29.07
N GLY A 165 -6.96 -18.10 28.69
CA GLY A 165 -5.60 -17.95 29.22
C GLY A 165 -4.90 -16.71 28.66
N LEU A 166 -5.07 -16.44 27.36
CA LEU A 166 -4.53 -15.27 26.68
C LEU A 166 -5.23 -13.99 27.16
N ASN A 167 -6.56 -13.97 27.26
CA ASN A 167 -7.31 -12.88 27.91
C ASN A 167 -6.88 -12.64 29.36
N ALA A 168 -6.67 -13.71 30.15
CA ALA A 168 -6.24 -13.56 31.54
C ALA A 168 -4.79 -13.04 31.69
N ALA A 169 -3.94 -13.24 30.68
CA ALA A 169 -2.58 -12.70 30.64
C ALA A 169 -2.54 -11.26 30.11
N PHE A 170 -3.19 -10.99 28.97
CA PHE A 170 -3.21 -9.67 28.34
C PHE A 170 -4.12 -8.68 29.06
N GLY A 171 -5.17 -9.12 29.76
CA GLY A 171 -5.98 -8.28 30.66
C GLY A 171 -5.24 -7.78 31.92
N ALA A 172 -3.93 -8.04 32.05
CA ALA A 172 -3.03 -7.34 32.97
C ALA A 172 -2.31 -6.13 32.32
N THR A 173 -2.60 -5.87 31.03
CA THR A 173 -2.18 -4.73 30.21
C THR A 173 -3.43 -3.92 29.80
N ASP A 174 -3.24 -2.82 29.07
CA ASP A 174 -4.35 -2.00 28.55
C ASP A 174 -5.00 -2.54 27.26
N SER A 175 -4.56 -3.69 26.72
CA SER A 175 -5.21 -4.41 25.59
C SER A 175 -5.99 -5.65 26.04
N GLY A 176 -7.06 -6.00 25.31
CA GLY A 176 -7.67 -7.32 25.39
C GLY A 176 -7.01 -8.36 24.47
N PHE A 177 -7.69 -9.50 24.30
CA PHE A 177 -7.32 -10.54 23.35
C PHE A 177 -8.57 -10.97 22.58
N ASP A 178 -8.52 -10.86 21.25
CA ASP A 178 -9.62 -11.24 20.37
C ASP A 178 -9.27 -12.48 19.51
N SER A 179 -10.27 -13.35 19.43
CA SER A 179 -10.31 -14.60 18.67
C SER A 179 -11.70 -14.84 18.07
N SER A 180 -12.61 -13.88 18.24
CA SER A 180 -14.00 -13.95 17.78
C SER A 180 -14.11 -13.95 16.26
N LEU A 181 -13.09 -13.39 15.58
CA LEU A 181 -12.88 -13.43 14.13
C LEU A 181 -12.93 -14.87 13.59
N PRO A 182 -13.99 -15.27 12.86
CA PRO A 182 -14.06 -16.59 12.27
C PRO A 182 -13.04 -16.77 11.14
N ALA A 183 -12.59 -18.02 10.91
CA ALA A 183 -11.84 -18.35 9.70
C ALA A 183 -12.63 -17.89 8.46
N GLY A 184 -12.03 -17.00 7.65
CA GLY A 184 -12.66 -16.28 6.53
C GLY A 184 -12.86 -14.77 6.77
N SER A 185 -13.08 -14.30 8.00
CA SER A 185 -13.11 -12.83 8.26
C SER A 185 -11.72 -12.17 8.13
N TRP A 186 -10.68 -13.00 8.11
CA TRP A 186 -9.30 -12.64 7.86
C TRP A 186 -8.99 -12.25 6.41
N GLU A 187 -9.91 -12.47 5.46
CA GLU A 187 -9.65 -12.14 4.05
C GLU A 187 -9.77 -10.63 3.79
N GLY A 188 -10.68 -9.92 4.48
CA GLY A 188 -10.70 -8.44 4.48
C GLY A 188 -9.60 -7.82 5.34
N LEU A 189 -9.42 -8.30 6.58
CA LEU A 189 -8.40 -7.82 7.54
C LEU A 189 -6.93 -8.03 7.10
N LEU A 190 -6.70 -8.58 5.91
CA LEU A 190 -5.41 -8.79 5.26
C LEU A 190 -5.41 -8.40 3.76
N GLU A 191 -6.53 -7.88 3.23
CA GLU A 191 -6.66 -7.45 1.83
C GLU A 191 -5.65 -6.34 1.53
N ASP A 192 -5.64 -5.29 2.36
CA ASP A 192 -4.66 -4.19 2.31
C ASP A 192 -3.21 -4.68 2.46
N LEU A 193 -2.97 -5.76 3.21
CA LEU A 193 -1.64 -6.34 3.35
C LEU A 193 -1.24 -7.22 2.14
N ASN A 194 -2.15 -7.44 1.18
CA ASN A 194 -1.95 -8.26 -0.03
C ASN A 194 -1.46 -9.69 0.30
N VAL A 195 -1.91 -10.24 1.44
CA VAL A 195 -1.53 -11.58 1.93
C VAL A 195 -2.71 -12.33 2.51
N SER A 196 -2.60 -13.66 2.56
CA SER A 196 -3.63 -14.52 3.16
C SER A 196 -3.27 -15.05 4.55
N SER A 197 -2.07 -14.79 5.10
CA SER A 197 -1.58 -15.36 6.37
C SER A 197 -0.28 -14.68 6.85
N GLY A 198 0.13 -14.97 8.10
CA GLY A 198 1.39 -14.47 8.68
C GLY A 198 2.64 -15.03 7.99
N GLU A 199 2.63 -16.31 7.58
CA GLU A 199 3.64 -16.85 6.66
C GLU A 199 3.63 -16.09 5.32
N GLY A 200 2.47 -15.64 4.82
CA GLY A 200 2.36 -14.76 3.66
C GLY A 200 3.16 -13.46 3.84
N LEU A 201 2.93 -12.75 4.96
CA LEU A 201 3.63 -11.50 5.29
C LEU A 201 5.14 -11.69 5.50
N TYR A 202 5.55 -12.71 6.24
CA TYR A 202 6.95 -13.12 6.39
C TYR A 202 7.65 -13.28 5.04
N GLN A 203 6.99 -13.97 4.11
CA GLN A 203 7.52 -14.27 2.79
C GLN A 203 7.49 -13.08 1.82
N GLN A 204 6.47 -12.23 1.91
CA GLN A 204 6.34 -10.98 1.16
C GLN A 204 7.45 -10.00 1.56
N ALA A 205 7.76 -9.90 2.86
CA ALA A 205 8.90 -9.14 3.37
C ALA A 205 10.24 -9.67 2.82
N LEU A 206 10.51 -10.98 2.92
CA LEU A 206 11.73 -11.58 2.35
C LEU A 206 11.82 -11.51 0.80
N ALA A 207 10.75 -11.15 0.10
CA ALA A 207 10.78 -10.88 -1.34
C ALA A 207 11.23 -9.45 -1.69
N LYS A 208 11.39 -8.54 -0.70
CA LYS A 208 11.73 -7.13 -0.94
C LYS A 208 13.23 -6.85 -0.85
N THR A 209 13.59 -5.67 -1.34
CA THR A 209 14.95 -5.11 -1.27
C THR A 209 14.86 -3.61 -0.95
N PRO A 210 15.84 -3.00 -0.27
CA PRO A 210 17.05 -3.61 0.29
C PRO A 210 16.74 -4.64 1.39
N GLU A 211 17.58 -5.66 1.47
CA GLU A 211 17.60 -6.65 2.55
C GLU A 211 18.99 -6.59 3.20
N THR A 212 19.05 -6.37 4.51
CA THR A 212 20.27 -6.58 5.31
C THR A 212 20.16 -7.93 6.01
N THR A 213 20.68 -8.97 5.35
CA THR A 213 20.79 -10.31 5.94
C THR A 213 21.89 -10.36 7.01
N ILE A 214 21.56 -10.87 8.19
CA ILE A 214 22.45 -11.08 9.32
C ILE A 214 22.49 -12.59 9.62
N PRO A 215 23.63 -13.28 9.42
CA PRO A 215 23.73 -14.70 9.73
C PRO A 215 23.43 -15.00 11.21
N GLY A 216 22.44 -15.85 11.45
CA GLY A 216 22.10 -16.38 12.78
C GLY A 216 22.78 -17.73 13.08
N PRO A 217 22.71 -18.23 14.34
CA PRO A 217 22.14 -17.58 15.52
C PRO A 217 22.95 -16.35 15.97
N LEU A 218 22.26 -15.27 16.36
CA LEU A 218 22.85 -13.99 16.72
C LEU A 218 22.71 -13.70 18.22
N ALA A 219 23.73 -14.05 18.98
CA ALA A 219 23.84 -13.68 20.40
C ALA A 219 24.51 -12.30 20.56
N LEU A 220 23.81 -11.35 21.20
CA LEU A 220 24.26 -9.97 21.39
C LEU A 220 24.48 -9.64 22.87
N SER A 221 25.75 -9.47 23.26
CA SER A 221 26.19 -8.95 24.56
C SER A 221 26.74 -7.51 24.47
N VAL A 222 26.57 -6.87 23.31
CA VAL A 222 27.03 -5.51 22.98
C VAL A 222 25.92 -4.68 22.36
N THR A 223 26.13 -3.38 22.17
CA THR A 223 25.19 -2.52 21.43
C THR A 223 25.39 -2.63 19.92
N ARG A 224 24.29 -2.81 19.20
CA ARG A 224 24.15 -2.71 17.74
C ARG A 224 22.89 -1.89 17.45
N SER A 225 23.08 -0.61 17.11
CA SER A 225 22.01 0.39 16.91
C SER A 225 22.08 1.00 15.52
N GLY A 226 20.94 1.39 14.96
CA GLY A 226 20.85 1.85 13.56
C GLY A 226 20.93 0.66 12.60
N VAL A 227 20.20 -0.40 12.91
CA VAL A 227 20.04 -1.58 12.04
C VAL A 227 18.83 -1.37 11.14
N GLY A 228 18.99 -1.57 9.83
CA GLY A 228 17.93 -1.27 8.87
C GLY A 228 17.66 0.24 8.74
N ASN A 229 16.53 0.55 8.12
CA ASN A 229 15.91 1.86 8.02
C ASN A 229 14.40 1.65 7.72
N GLU A 230 13.60 2.71 7.80
CA GLU A 230 12.14 2.66 7.61
C GLU A 230 11.66 1.92 6.34
N ASN A 231 12.48 1.88 5.28
CA ASN A 231 12.21 1.25 3.98
C ASN A 231 12.94 -0.12 3.76
N GLU A 232 13.54 -0.72 4.79
CA GLU A 232 14.42 -1.90 4.67
C GLU A 232 13.98 -3.13 5.47
N VAL A 233 14.31 -4.31 4.93
CA VAL A 233 14.13 -5.59 5.61
C VAL A 233 15.44 -6.02 6.26
N THR A 234 15.48 -6.04 7.59
CA THR A 234 16.57 -6.65 8.37
C THR A 234 16.22 -8.11 8.63
N HIS A 235 17.03 -9.05 8.16
CA HIS A 235 16.72 -10.49 8.24
C HIS A 235 17.78 -11.24 9.04
N VAL A 236 17.44 -11.74 10.22
CA VAL A 236 18.30 -12.61 11.04
C VAL A 236 18.01 -14.07 10.69
N THR A 237 18.98 -14.80 10.12
CA THR A 237 18.78 -16.16 9.56
C THR A 237 18.82 -17.27 10.63
N GLY A 238 18.21 -17.04 11.79
CA GLY A 238 18.27 -17.89 12.98
C GLY A 238 17.87 -17.14 14.25
N ASP A 239 18.05 -17.77 15.40
CA ASP A 239 17.67 -17.21 16.70
C ASP A 239 18.34 -15.85 17.00
N LEU A 240 17.60 -14.93 17.62
CA LEU A 240 18.07 -13.63 18.11
C LEU A 240 18.05 -13.60 19.65
N ASP A 241 19.24 -13.70 20.26
CA ASP A 241 19.44 -13.70 21.71
C ASP A 241 20.11 -12.39 22.17
N ILE A 242 19.33 -11.46 22.71
CA ILE A 242 19.82 -10.21 23.30
C ILE A 242 20.09 -10.47 24.79
N ALA A 243 21.37 -10.66 25.13
CA ALA A 243 21.83 -10.94 26.48
C ALA A 243 21.80 -9.68 27.38
N SER A 244 21.99 -9.87 28.68
CA SER A 244 22.07 -8.75 29.64
C SER A 244 23.22 -7.79 29.27
N GLY A 245 22.94 -6.49 29.17
CA GLY A 245 23.87 -5.48 28.67
C GLY A 245 23.98 -5.39 27.14
N GLY A 246 23.43 -6.36 26.40
CA GLY A 246 23.24 -6.28 24.96
C GLY A 246 22.13 -5.30 24.57
N ARG A 247 22.23 -4.70 23.38
CA ARG A 247 21.26 -3.74 22.87
C ARG A 247 21.12 -3.88 21.35
N PHE A 248 19.91 -4.10 20.85
CA PHE A 248 19.61 -4.17 19.41
C PHE A 248 18.56 -3.11 19.06
N GLU A 249 18.90 -2.19 18.15
CA GLU A 249 18.00 -1.10 17.79
C GLU A 249 17.99 -0.79 16.29
N GLY A 250 16.79 -0.62 15.73
CA GLY A 250 16.61 -0.41 14.30
C GLY A 250 15.19 -0.04 13.91
N GLU A 251 14.99 0.14 12.61
CA GLU A 251 13.72 0.54 12.01
C GLU A 251 13.47 -0.26 10.71
N GLY A 252 12.21 -0.33 10.27
CA GLY A 252 11.77 -1.09 9.10
C GLY A 252 11.15 -2.43 9.47
N ALA A 253 11.36 -3.47 8.66
CA ALA A 253 10.87 -4.82 8.93
C ALA A 253 12.00 -5.70 9.49
N LEU A 254 11.84 -6.23 10.71
CA LEU A 254 12.76 -7.19 11.32
C LEU A 254 12.23 -8.62 11.16
N VAL A 255 12.83 -9.41 10.29
CA VAL A 255 12.53 -10.84 10.10
C VAL A 255 13.52 -11.69 10.89
N ILE A 256 13.04 -12.69 11.64
CA ILE A 256 13.86 -13.58 12.47
C ILE A 256 13.46 -15.04 12.18
N ASP A 257 14.38 -15.79 11.57
CA ASP A 257 14.23 -17.19 11.13
C ASP A 257 14.51 -18.18 12.29
N GLY A 258 13.95 -17.92 13.46
CA GLY A 258 14.25 -18.64 14.70
C GLY A 258 13.46 -18.15 15.92
N LEU A 259 14.08 -18.24 17.09
CA LEU A 259 13.54 -17.74 18.36
C LEU A 259 13.90 -16.26 18.58
N LEU A 260 13.04 -15.52 19.30
CA LEU A 260 13.34 -14.18 19.79
C LEU A 260 13.42 -14.18 21.33
N SER A 261 14.54 -13.69 21.86
CA SER A 261 14.88 -13.75 23.27
C SER A 261 15.61 -12.47 23.69
N VAL A 262 15.06 -11.77 24.68
CA VAL A 262 15.66 -10.60 25.33
C VAL A 262 15.74 -10.90 26.82
N ALA A 263 16.97 -11.14 27.30
CA ALA A 263 17.22 -11.46 28.70
C ALA A 263 17.03 -10.23 29.62
N PRO A 264 16.81 -10.42 30.94
CA PRO A 264 16.76 -9.32 31.90
C PRO A 264 18.01 -8.43 31.82
N GLY A 265 17.79 -7.12 31.65
CA GLY A 265 18.86 -6.13 31.44
C GLY A 265 19.43 -6.07 30.01
N GLY A 266 18.95 -6.91 29.08
CA GLY A 266 19.09 -6.70 27.64
C GLY A 266 18.11 -5.64 27.15
N LYS A 267 18.37 -5.07 25.97
CA LYS A 267 17.55 -4.00 25.37
C LYS A 267 17.20 -4.25 23.91
N MET A 268 15.95 -4.08 23.53
CA MET A 268 15.49 -4.10 22.14
C MET A 268 14.62 -2.89 21.86
N LYS A 269 14.90 -2.14 20.78
CA LYS A 269 13.98 -1.09 20.29
C LYS A 269 13.77 -1.21 18.80
N TRP A 270 12.52 -1.28 18.36
CA TRP A 270 12.17 -1.40 16.94
C TRP A 270 11.03 -0.46 16.56
N ARG A 271 11.13 0.18 15.39
CA ARG A 271 10.05 0.93 14.75
C ARG A 271 9.67 0.26 13.43
N GLY A 272 8.41 -0.10 13.26
CA GLY A 272 7.91 -0.94 12.17
C GLY A 272 7.57 -2.36 12.65
N ILE A 273 7.61 -3.33 11.75
CA ILE A 273 7.11 -4.69 12.01
C ILE A 273 8.25 -5.62 12.47
N VAL A 274 8.00 -6.44 13.50
CA VAL A 274 8.87 -7.55 13.92
C VAL A 274 8.19 -8.88 13.59
N ILE A 275 8.75 -9.64 12.65
CA ILE A 275 8.24 -10.94 12.20
C ILE A 275 9.17 -12.05 12.74
N VAL A 276 8.66 -12.88 13.65
CA VAL A 276 9.40 -14.04 14.19
C VAL A 276 8.81 -15.33 13.65
N ARG A 277 9.61 -16.10 12.91
CA ARG A 277 9.15 -17.24 12.11
C ARG A 277 9.96 -18.50 12.41
N SER A 278 9.29 -19.60 12.78
CA SER A 278 9.98 -20.86 13.05
C SER A 278 9.19 -22.12 12.65
N GLU A 279 9.94 -23.20 12.44
CA GLU A 279 9.43 -24.55 12.16
C GLU A 279 9.61 -25.50 13.36
N GLN A 280 10.19 -25.01 14.46
CA GLN A 280 10.29 -25.76 15.71
C GLN A 280 8.89 -26.04 16.25
N GLN A 281 8.67 -27.26 16.79
CA GLN A 281 7.36 -27.63 17.37
C GLN A 281 6.93 -26.75 18.53
N TYR A 282 7.88 -26.08 19.19
CA TYR A 282 7.66 -25.05 20.19
C TYR A 282 8.53 -23.84 19.88
N MET A 283 7.93 -22.65 19.79
CA MET A 283 8.62 -21.39 19.52
C MET A 283 8.34 -20.40 20.67
N PRO A 284 9.17 -20.33 21.71
CA PRO A 284 9.02 -19.34 22.78
C PRO A 284 9.53 -17.96 22.33
N ILE A 285 8.73 -16.92 22.60
CA ILE A 285 9.07 -15.51 22.39
C ILE A 285 9.29 -14.87 23.76
N ARG A 286 10.54 -14.60 24.13
CA ARG A 286 10.89 -14.20 25.51
C ARG A 286 11.34 -12.76 25.60
N LEU A 287 10.43 -11.86 25.92
CA LEU A 287 10.71 -10.44 26.06
C LEU A 287 10.88 -10.09 27.54
N LYS A 288 11.97 -10.53 28.18
CA LYS A 288 12.21 -10.36 29.63
C LYS A 288 13.16 -9.20 29.98
N GLY A 289 13.54 -8.36 29.01
CA GLY A 289 14.32 -7.12 29.19
C GLY A 289 13.53 -5.84 28.86
N ASP A 290 14.23 -4.73 28.65
CA ASP A 290 13.65 -3.45 28.17
C ASP A 290 13.40 -3.56 26.66
N VAL A 291 12.14 -3.75 26.28
CA VAL A 291 11.72 -4.00 24.89
C VAL A 291 10.67 -2.98 24.50
N LYS A 292 10.98 -2.12 23.52
CA LYS A 292 9.99 -1.22 22.90
C LYS A 292 9.82 -1.57 21.41
N VAL A 293 8.60 -1.90 21.00
CA VAL A 293 8.22 -1.99 19.59
C VAL A 293 7.18 -0.93 19.31
N THR A 294 7.40 -0.09 18.30
CA THR A 294 6.44 0.91 17.84
C THR A 294 6.00 0.54 16.41
N GLY A 295 4.85 -0.11 16.31
CA GLY A 295 4.44 -0.95 15.16
C GLY A 295 3.82 -2.26 15.66
N GLY A 296 4.04 -3.38 14.97
CA GLY A 296 3.44 -4.68 15.31
C GLY A 296 4.44 -5.83 15.43
N ILE A 297 4.08 -6.87 16.19
CA ILE A 297 4.80 -8.14 16.23
C ILE A 297 3.95 -9.24 15.57
N VAL A 298 4.54 -9.97 14.62
CA VAL A 298 3.91 -11.12 13.94
C VAL A 298 4.67 -12.37 14.31
N VAL A 299 3.96 -13.37 14.85
CA VAL A 299 4.52 -14.63 15.34
C VAL A 299 4.02 -15.75 14.45
N VAL A 300 4.89 -16.30 13.61
CA VAL A 300 4.57 -17.29 12.57
C VAL A 300 5.16 -18.65 12.96
N GLN A 301 4.31 -19.64 13.20
CA GLN A 301 4.78 -20.99 13.46
C GLN A 301 4.24 -21.98 12.44
N ASN A 302 5.17 -22.60 11.70
CA ASN A 302 4.87 -23.73 10.82
C ASN A 302 5.35 -25.01 11.51
N ALA A 303 4.76 -25.31 12.66
CA ALA A 303 5.04 -26.52 13.42
C ALA A 303 4.20 -27.67 12.88
N TYR A 304 4.85 -28.68 12.29
CA TYR A 304 4.15 -29.76 11.59
C TYR A 304 3.68 -30.87 12.54
N PRO A 305 2.44 -31.40 12.38
CA PRO A 305 2.07 -32.68 12.96
C PRO A 305 2.99 -33.79 12.40
N PRO A 306 3.41 -34.77 13.22
CA PRO A 306 4.45 -35.70 12.81
C PRO A 306 3.93 -36.80 11.88
N GLY A 307 3.83 -36.52 10.58
CA GLY A 307 3.44 -37.52 9.59
C GLY A 307 3.37 -37.05 8.15
N GLY A 308 3.05 -38.00 7.27
CA GLY A 308 3.25 -37.87 5.84
C GLY A 308 4.67 -37.46 5.46
N HIS A 309 4.84 -37.12 4.20
CA HIS A 309 6.12 -36.74 3.58
C HIS A 309 5.85 -36.16 2.19
N MET A 310 6.87 -35.59 1.53
CA MET A 310 6.73 -35.11 0.15
C MET A 310 6.79 -36.26 -0.86
N ASP A 311 5.82 -36.33 -1.77
CA ASP A 311 5.84 -37.19 -2.95
C ASP A 311 5.99 -36.37 -4.23
N VAL A 312 6.62 -36.96 -5.25
CA VAL A 312 6.86 -36.32 -6.55
C VAL A 312 6.42 -37.25 -7.68
N THR A 313 5.59 -36.73 -8.59
CA THR A 313 5.03 -37.49 -9.72
C THR A 313 5.26 -36.76 -11.05
N THR A 314 5.88 -37.44 -12.00
CA THR A 314 6.24 -36.95 -13.33
C THR A 314 5.28 -37.51 -14.38
N TRP A 315 4.49 -36.64 -15.04
CA TRP A 315 3.41 -37.04 -15.95
C TRP A 315 3.75 -36.93 -17.44
N ARG A 316 4.92 -36.43 -17.84
CA ARG A 316 5.30 -36.24 -19.25
C ARG A 316 6.80 -36.42 -19.49
N ASP A 317 7.14 -37.15 -20.54
CA ASP A 317 8.47 -37.35 -21.09
C ASP A 317 8.43 -37.19 -22.61
N LEU A 318 9.45 -36.57 -23.20
CA LEU A 318 9.59 -36.31 -24.63
C LEU A 318 9.99 -37.52 -25.48
N SER A 319 10.37 -38.65 -24.88
CA SER A 319 10.95 -39.84 -25.55
C SER A 319 10.26 -40.32 -26.85
N LYS A 320 8.94 -40.15 -26.97
CA LYS A 320 8.15 -40.46 -28.19
C LYS A 320 7.32 -39.28 -28.72
N GLY A 321 7.62 -38.06 -28.27
CA GLY A 321 6.87 -36.86 -28.59
C GLY A 321 5.52 -36.74 -27.86
N LEU A 322 5.04 -35.51 -27.70
CA LEU A 322 3.80 -35.18 -27.00
C LEU A 322 2.76 -34.61 -27.99
N GLY A 323 1.52 -35.07 -27.88
CA GLY A 323 0.42 -34.66 -28.76
C GLY A 323 -0.94 -34.77 -28.07
N ALA A 324 -2.01 -34.30 -28.72
CA ALA A 324 -3.36 -34.28 -28.13
C ALA A 324 -3.90 -35.68 -27.76
N THR A 325 -3.42 -36.72 -28.44
CA THR A 325 -3.72 -38.15 -28.16
C THR A 325 -2.70 -38.81 -27.22
N ASN A 326 -1.57 -38.16 -26.93
CA ASN A 326 -0.50 -38.66 -26.08
C ASN A 326 -0.16 -37.63 -24.97
N ILE A 327 -1.11 -37.45 -24.04
CA ILE A 327 -1.03 -36.42 -22.98
C ILE A 327 -0.10 -36.87 -21.83
N GLN A 328 0.08 -38.18 -21.63
CA GLN A 328 0.87 -38.80 -20.56
C GLN A 328 2.32 -39.15 -20.98
N GLY A 329 2.65 -39.02 -22.26
CA GLY A 329 3.88 -39.61 -22.80
C GLY A 329 3.83 -41.14 -22.80
N GLU A 330 4.98 -41.79 -22.78
CA GLU A 330 5.01 -43.24 -22.52
C GLU A 330 4.52 -43.56 -21.10
N PRO A 331 3.75 -44.66 -20.90
CA PRO A 331 3.48 -45.18 -19.56
C PRO A 331 4.76 -45.45 -18.76
N SER A 332 4.62 -45.50 -17.43
CA SER A 332 5.70 -45.97 -16.57
C SER A 332 6.19 -47.37 -16.99
N VAL A 333 7.52 -47.51 -17.00
CA VAL A 333 8.23 -48.75 -17.34
C VAL A 333 8.79 -49.43 -16.09
N PHE A 334 8.89 -48.70 -14.98
CA PHE A 334 9.47 -49.15 -13.71
C PHE A 334 8.97 -48.26 -12.55
N PRO A 335 8.57 -48.83 -11.39
CA PRO A 335 8.42 -50.26 -11.12
C PRO A 335 7.11 -50.87 -11.64
N TRP A 336 6.18 -50.07 -12.19
CA TRP A 336 4.82 -50.54 -12.56
C TRP A 336 4.41 -50.18 -13.99
N SER A 337 4.17 -51.19 -14.82
CA SER A 337 3.65 -51.01 -16.18
C SER A 337 2.21 -50.48 -16.20
N GLY A 338 1.91 -49.56 -17.10
CA GLY A 338 0.53 -49.11 -17.39
C GLY A 338 -0.06 -48.09 -16.40
N MET A 339 0.79 -47.36 -15.67
CA MET A 339 0.35 -46.26 -14.79
C MET A 339 0.11 -44.94 -15.57
N PRO A 340 -0.80 -44.06 -15.09
CA PRO A 340 -1.17 -42.80 -15.76
C PRO A 340 -0.16 -41.65 -15.60
N PHE A 341 1.07 -41.98 -15.20
CA PHE A 341 2.25 -41.12 -15.06
C PHE A 341 3.49 -41.88 -15.57
N LYS A 342 4.55 -41.15 -15.92
CA LYS A 342 5.81 -41.75 -16.40
C LYS A 342 6.64 -42.29 -15.24
N GLN A 343 6.75 -41.53 -14.14
CA GLN A 343 7.44 -41.94 -12.92
C GLN A 343 6.82 -41.26 -11.69
N HIS A 344 7.07 -41.86 -10.52
CA HIS A 344 6.62 -41.41 -9.21
C HIS A 344 7.63 -41.87 -8.16
N LYS A 345 7.90 -41.04 -7.15
CA LYS A 345 8.63 -41.43 -5.94
C LYS A 345 7.82 -41.06 -4.71
N HIS A 346 7.84 -42.02 -3.82
CA HIS A 346 7.29 -41.96 -2.49
C HIS A 346 8.38 -41.60 -1.48
N ARG A 347 8.08 -40.78 -0.45
CA ARG A 347 9.07 -40.32 0.57
C ARG A 347 10.29 -39.63 -0.04
N PHE A 348 10.05 -38.62 -0.89
CA PHE A 348 11.08 -37.91 -1.66
C PHE A 348 12.04 -37.07 -0.78
N ASP A 349 11.51 -36.51 0.31
CA ASP A 349 12.20 -35.67 1.31
C ASP A 349 13.16 -36.44 2.22
N ILE A 350 12.88 -37.72 2.53
CA ILE A 350 13.69 -38.55 3.43
C ILE A 350 15.15 -38.67 2.95
N ASP A 351 15.38 -38.71 1.63
CA ASP A 351 16.73 -38.78 1.04
C ASP A 351 17.63 -37.58 1.39
N PHE A 352 17.05 -36.44 1.79
CA PHE A 352 17.76 -35.17 2.00
C PHE A 352 17.54 -34.55 3.38
N GLY A 353 16.66 -35.13 4.22
CA GLY A 353 16.32 -34.60 5.54
C GLY A 353 15.78 -33.16 5.52
N THR A 354 15.36 -32.68 4.36
CA THR A 354 15.03 -31.28 4.06
C THR A 354 13.93 -31.22 3.01
N ARG A 355 13.16 -30.13 2.98
CA ARG A 355 12.07 -29.94 2.01
C ARG A 355 12.55 -29.42 0.66
N ARG A 356 13.74 -29.85 0.23
CA ARG A 356 14.48 -29.35 -0.92
C ARG A 356 14.47 -30.33 -2.08
N ILE A 357 13.92 -29.89 -3.20
CA ILE A 357 13.84 -30.66 -4.45
C ILE A 357 14.82 -30.05 -5.44
N ALA A 358 15.93 -30.74 -5.69
CA ALA A 358 17.05 -30.29 -6.50
C ALA A 358 17.09 -31.09 -7.81
N PHE A 359 16.39 -30.57 -8.82
CA PHE A 359 16.26 -31.20 -10.13
C PHE A 359 17.60 -31.25 -10.89
N VAL A 360 18.44 -30.22 -10.71
CA VAL A 360 19.82 -30.15 -11.20
C VAL A 360 20.64 -29.39 -10.16
N GLU A 361 21.85 -29.86 -9.83
CA GLU A 361 22.79 -29.13 -8.99
C GLU A 361 24.15 -29.02 -9.73
N LYS A 362 24.71 -27.80 -9.83
CA LYS A 362 26.04 -27.52 -10.41
C LYS A 362 26.30 -28.09 -11.82
N GLY A 363 25.27 -28.39 -12.60
CA GLY A 363 25.31 -28.97 -13.94
C GLY A 363 25.16 -30.49 -13.98
N ALA A 364 24.91 -31.14 -12.84
CA ALA A 364 24.66 -32.56 -12.72
C ALA A 364 23.24 -32.84 -12.21
N ALA A 365 22.65 -33.93 -12.68
CA ALA A 365 21.49 -34.53 -12.02
C ALA A 365 21.86 -34.98 -10.59
N VAL A 366 20.99 -34.67 -9.62
CA VAL A 366 21.07 -35.27 -8.28
C VAL A 366 20.62 -36.74 -8.40
N PRO A 367 21.52 -37.74 -8.19
CA PRO A 367 21.28 -39.09 -8.73
C PRO A 367 20.05 -39.81 -8.16
N THR A 368 19.67 -39.54 -6.91
CA THR A 368 18.49 -40.13 -6.25
C THR A 368 17.17 -39.41 -6.55
N GLN A 369 17.24 -38.23 -7.20
CA GLN A 369 16.08 -37.47 -7.67
C GLN A 369 15.85 -37.68 -9.17
N GLU A 370 16.91 -37.68 -9.98
CA GLU A 370 16.81 -37.78 -11.45
C GLU A 370 16.22 -39.10 -11.95
N ALA A 371 16.45 -40.22 -11.24
CA ALA A 371 15.87 -41.52 -11.56
C ALA A 371 14.33 -41.59 -11.44
N VAL A 372 13.70 -40.47 -11.08
CA VAL A 372 12.27 -40.28 -10.78
C VAL A 372 11.71 -39.04 -11.49
N THR A 373 12.50 -37.97 -11.57
CA THR A 373 12.10 -36.75 -12.25
C THR A 373 12.36 -36.82 -13.75
N LEU A 374 13.43 -37.48 -14.24
CA LEU A 374 13.90 -37.40 -15.63
C LEU A 374 14.10 -35.95 -16.12
N PHE A 375 14.35 -35.02 -15.20
CA PHE A 375 14.36 -33.59 -15.49
C PHE A 375 15.59 -33.22 -16.31
N HIS A 376 16.77 -33.65 -15.87
CA HIS A 376 18.03 -33.38 -16.54
C HIS A 376 18.18 -34.17 -17.85
N ASP A 377 17.59 -35.36 -17.95
CA ASP A 377 17.46 -36.12 -19.19
C ASP A 377 16.54 -35.40 -20.19
N THR A 378 15.45 -34.77 -19.72
CA THR A 378 14.58 -33.93 -20.55
C THR A 378 15.30 -32.66 -21.02
N ILE A 379 16.02 -31.98 -20.12
CA ILE A 379 16.87 -30.82 -20.42
C ILE A 379 17.94 -31.17 -21.48
N LYS A 380 18.63 -32.31 -21.34
CA LYS A 380 19.61 -32.79 -22.31
C LYS A 380 19.03 -33.01 -23.70
N ARG A 381 17.81 -33.58 -23.79
CA ARG A 381 17.12 -33.81 -25.07
C ARG A 381 16.64 -32.52 -25.74
N LEU A 382 16.27 -31.52 -24.95
CA LEU A 382 15.94 -30.17 -25.43
C LEU A 382 17.19 -29.42 -25.92
N GLY A 383 18.32 -29.55 -25.21
CA GLY A 383 19.63 -29.10 -25.68
C GLY A 383 19.67 -27.61 -26.01
N ASN A 384 19.81 -27.25 -27.30
CA ASN A 384 19.83 -25.85 -27.75
C ASN A 384 18.44 -25.19 -27.83
N GLU A 385 17.34 -25.92 -27.60
CA GLU A 385 15.99 -25.34 -27.62
C GLU A 385 15.80 -24.28 -26.53
N GLU A 386 15.14 -23.18 -26.89
CA GLU A 386 14.71 -22.12 -25.97
C GLU A 386 13.46 -22.54 -25.20
N ILE A 387 13.54 -22.44 -23.88
CA ILE A 387 12.53 -22.85 -22.91
C ILE A 387 12.34 -21.78 -21.83
N TYR A 388 11.23 -21.88 -21.13
CA TYR A 388 11.03 -21.26 -19.81
C TYR A 388 10.45 -22.29 -18.85
N LEU A 389 10.69 -22.10 -17.55
CA LEU A 389 10.00 -22.87 -16.52
C LEU A 389 8.68 -22.16 -16.19
N GLU A 390 7.62 -22.95 -16.01
CA GLU A 390 6.31 -22.46 -15.55
C GLU A 390 5.92 -23.19 -14.28
N PHE A 391 5.59 -22.43 -13.24
CA PHE A 391 5.08 -22.93 -11.95
C PHE A 391 3.57 -22.66 -11.87
N GLU A 392 2.80 -23.63 -11.39
CA GLU A 392 1.34 -23.52 -11.24
C GLU A 392 0.87 -24.29 -10.01
N ASN A 393 0.14 -23.62 -9.13
CA ASN A 393 -0.33 -24.15 -7.85
C ASN A 393 -1.79 -23.72 -7.63
N ALA A 394 -2.74 -24.18 -8.46
CA ALA A 394 -3.99 -23.45 -8.73
C ALA A 394 -5.23 -23.84 -7.87
N SER A 395 -5.19 -23.71 -6.54
CA SER A 395 -6.24 -24.16 -5.54
C SER A 395 -6.40 -23.48 -3.98
N GLN A 396 -5.04 -23.71 -3.72
CA GLN A 396 -3.74 -23.18 -4.20
C GLN A 396 -2.92 -23.40 -2.92
N HIS A 397 -1.85 -24.19 -2.87
CA HIS A 397 -1.34 -24.64 -1.55
C HIS A 397 0.08 -24.18 -1.30
N GLY A 398 0.20 -23.17 -0.43
CA GLY A 398 1.41 -22.72 0.27
C GLY A 398 2.62 -22.40 -0.59
N TYR A 399 3.78 -22.46 0.08
CA TYR A 399 4.91 -21.66 -0.28
C TYR A 399 6.13 -22.49 -0.65
N GLY A 400 6.60 -22.32 -1.88
CA GLY A 400 7.91 -22.76 -2.33
C GLY A 400 8.75 -21.59 -2.82
N GLN A 401 10.05 -21.60 -2.56
CA GLN A 401 11.00 -20.72 -3.20
C GLN A 401 11.76 -21.53 -4.26
N TYR A 402 11.88 -21.04 -5.49
CA TYR A 402 12.78 -21.64 -6.46
C TYR A 402 14.11 -20.87 -6.53
N THR A 403 15.17 -21.58 -6.88
CA THR A 403 16.47 -21.02 -7.23
C THR A 403 16.94 -21.67 -8.51
N LEU A 404 17.34 -20.89 -9.52
CA LEU A 404 17.92 -21.40 -10.77
C LEU A 404 19.14 -20.59 -11.22
N ALA A 405 20.11 -21.26 -11.82
CA ALA A 405 21.29 -20.64 -12.41
C ALA A 405 21.45 -21.05 -13.87
N VAL A 406 21.67 -20.08 -14.76
CA VAL A 406 21.83 -20.28 -16.20
C VAL A 406 23.23 -19.83 -16.63
N ASN A 407 23.88 -20.63 -17.47
CA ASN A 407 25.19 -20.32 -18.04
C ASN A 407 25.09 -19.12 -18.98
N GLY A 408 25.96 -18.12 -18.76
CA GLY A 408 25.97 -16.86 -19.51
C GLY A 408 25.23 -15.72 -18.79
N GLU A 409 24.42 -16.03 -17.77
CA GLU A 409 23.79 -15.02 -16.92
C GLU A 409 24.66 -14.74 -15.68
N SER A 410 24.74 -13.48 -15.26
CA SER A 410 25.65 -13.02 -14.19
C SER A 410 25.07 -13.15 -12.77
N LYS A 411 23.82 -13.56 -12.65
CA LYS A 411 23.12 -13.77 -11.38
C LYS A 411 22.38 -15.10 -11.41
N THR A 412 22.36 -15.80 -10.27
CA THR A 412 21.33 -16.80 -9.98
C THR A 412 19.99 -16.08 -9.84
N HIS A 413 18.93 -16.61 -10.44
CA HIS A 413 17.57 -16.12 -10.22
C HIS A 413 16.93 -16.95 -9.11
N SER A 414 16.68 -16.34 -7.97
CA SER A 414 15.65 -16.81 -7.06
C SER A 414 14.30 -16.27 -7.50
N GLY A 415 13.22 -16.88 -6.99
CA GLY A 415 11.90 -16.30 -7.06
C GLY A 415 10.93 -17.14 -6.26
N SER A 416 9.85 -16.51 -5.81
CA SER A 416 8.92 -17.15 -4.90
C SER A 416 7.69 -17.64 -5.63
N VAL A 417 7.32 -18.90 -5.37
CA VAL A 417 6.05 -19.48 -5.78
C VAL A 417 5.03 -19.19 -4.68
N MET A 418 4.71 -17.90 -4.51
CA MET A 418 3.84 -17.40 -3.43
C MET A 418 2.37 -17.78 -3.61
N GLY A 419 1.95 -18.08 -4.84
CA GLY A 419 0.57 -18.47 -5.13
C GLY A 419 0.22 -19.77 -4.39
N GLY A 420 -0.44 -19.63 -3.22
CA GLY A 420 -0.64 -20.66 -2.20
C GLY A 420 -1.96 -20.59 -1.40
N PHE A 421 -3.04 -20.09 -2.02
CA PHE A 421 -4.46 -19.83 -1.58
C PHE A 421 -4.56 -18.57 -0.71
N GLY A 422 -5.72 -17.91 -0.84
CA GLY A 422 -5.84 -16.46 -0.90
C GLY A 422 -6.57 -16.07 -2.20
N GLU A 423 -7.47 -15.10 -2.10
CA GLU A 423 -8.58 -14.88 -3.06
C GLU A 423 -8.12 -14.42 -4.46
N PHE A 424 -6.98 -13.73 -4.55
CA PHE A 424 -6.54 -13.02 -5.75
C PHE A 424 -5.97 -13.88 -6.90
N SER A 425 -5.76 -15.20 -6.71
CA SER A 425 -5.19 -16.05 -7.78
C SER A 425 -6.26 -16.66 -8.70
N THR A 426 -6.54 -15.93 -9.79
CA THR A 426 -7.25 -16.47 -10.96
C THR A 426 -6.42 -17.53 -11.70
N ALA A 427 -7.04 -18.24 -12.63
CA ALA A 427 -6.36 -19.25 -13.49
C ALA A 427 -5.26 -18.68 -14.43
N ALA A 428 -5.01 -17.36 -14.41
CA ALA A 428 -3.89 -16.72 -15.09
C ALA A 428 -2.57 -16.75 -14.28
N ASN A 429 -2.63 -16.89 -12.95
CA ASN A 429 -1.50 -16.67 -12.04
C ASN A 429 -0.54 -17.87 -12.05
N ARG A 430 0.31 -17.93 -13.09
CA ARG A 430 1.43 -18.87 -13.20
C ARG A 430 2.73 -18.11 -13.26
N HIS A 431 3.60 -18.36 -12.29
CA HIS A 431 4.94 -17.80 -12.35
C HIS A 431 5.72 -18.38 -13.53
N ARG A 432 6.51 -17.54 -14.20
CA ARG A 432 7.33 -17.91 -15.35
C ARG A 432 8.72 -17.31 -15.22
N THR A 433 9.72 -18.09 -15.60
CA THR A 433 11.09 -17.60 -15.72
C THR A 433 11.26 -16.80 -17.02
N ASN A 434 12.37 -16.07 -17.12
CA ASN A 434 12.90 -15.67 -18.42
C ASN A 434 13.11 -16.89 -19.33
N THR A 435 13.17 -16.65 -20.65
CA THR A 435 13.49 -17.68 -21.63
C THR A 435 15.00 -17.87 -21.73
N PHE A 436 15.46 -19.12 -21.65
CA PHE A 436 16.86 -19.54 -21.79
C PHE A 436 16.95 -20.84 -22.58
N LYS A 437 18.14 -21.23 -23.06
CA LYS A 437 18.31 -22.51 -23.77
C LYS A 437 18.47 -23.64 -22.76
N ALA A 438 17.80 -24.77 -22.99
CA ALA A 438 17.69 -25.83 -21.99
C ALA A 438 19.05 -26.29 -21.42
N LYS A 439 20.04 -26.54 -22.31
CA LYS A 439 21.42 -26.94 -21.94
C LYS A 439 22.15 -25.95 -21.03
N ASP A 440 21.73 -24.68 -21.01
CA ASP A 440 22.42 -23.63 -20.28
C ASP A 440 21.94 -23.60 -18.82
N LEU A 441 20.86 -24.31 -18.47
CA LEU A 441 20.44 -24.51 -17.08
C LEU A 441 21.47 -25.35 -16.31
N LYS A 442 22.10 -24.72 -15.32
CA LYS A 442 23.17 -25.30 -14.49
C LYS A 442 22.65 -25.77 -13.12
N ASP A 443 21.77 -25.01 -12.50
CA ASP A 443 21.23 -25.32 -11.18
C ASP A 443 19.72 -25.07 -11.20
N PHE A 444 18.94 -25.94 -10.58
CA PHE A 444 17.51 -25.75 -10.39
C PHE A 444 17.00 -26.49 -9.15
N VAL A 445 16.52 -25.70 -8.20
CA VAL A 445 16.04 -26.10 -6.88
C VAL A 445 14.65 -25.51 -6.62
N VAL A 446 13.81 -26.26 -5.92
CA VAL A 446 12.57 -25.80 -5.30
C VAL A 446 12.59 -26.20 -3.82
N ASP A 447 12.63 -25.21 -2.93
CA ASP A 447 12.62 -25.35 -1.48
C ASP A 447 11.20 -25.06 -0.95
N ILE A 448 10.52 -26.07 -0.41
CA ILE A 448 9.18 -25.89 0.19
C ILE A 448 9.32 -25.33 1.60
N LYS A 449 8.84 -24.11 1.82
CA LYS A 449 8.92 -23.38 3.09
C LYS A 449 7.75 -23.72 4.02
N SER A 450 6.57 -24.02 3.46
CA SER A 450 5.38 -24.44 4.22
C SER A 450 4.73 -25.71 3.64
N LEU A 451 4.51 -26.75 4.46
CA LEU A 451 3.72 -27.94 4.10
C LEU A 451 2.23 -27.84 4.47
N GLN A 452 1.81 -26.90 5.33
CA GLN A 452 0.39 -26.69 5.63
C GLN A 452 -0.35 -26.28 4.35
N GLY A 453 0.31 -25.42 3.58
CA GLY A 453 0.07 -25.32 2.16
C GLY A 453 0.97 -26.27 1.35
N LEU A 454 0.70 -27.57 1.43
CA LEU A 454 0.74 -28.50 0.30
C LEU A 454 -0.54 -29.32 0.40
N ARG A 455 -1.21 -29.62 -0.73
CA ARG A 455 -2.43 -30.44 -0.66
C ARG A 455 -2.11 -31.81 -0.08
N ALA A 456 -2.61 -32.06 1.14
CA ALA A 456 -2.55 -33.36 1.78
C ALA A 456 -3.26 -34.41 0.93
N ARG A 457 -2.60 -35.54 0.69
CA ARG A 457 -3.12 -36.68 -0.07
C ARG A 457 -2.91 -37.96 0.72
N PHE A 458 -3.96 -38.39 1.42
CA PHE A 458 -3.94 -39.61 2.22
C PHE A 458 -4.78 -40.69 1.53
N ASP A 459 -4.24 -41.91 1.40
CA ASP A 459 -4.94 -43.02 0.76
C ASP A 459 -6.31 -43.30 1.40
N GLY A 460 -7.31 -43.61 0.57
CA GLY A 460 -8.69 -43.86 1.04
C GLY A 460 -9.51 -42.61 1.31
N VAL A 461 -8.88 -41.45 1.48
CA VAL A 461 -9.53 -40.13 1.64
C VAL A 461 -9.69 -39.44 0.27
N ASP A 462 -10.65 -38.53 0.15
CA ASP A 462 -10.83 -37.59 -0.99
C ASP A 462 -10.69 -38.16 -2.41
N GLY A 463 -11.28 -39.33 -2.64
CA GLY A 463 -11.50 -39.86 -3.99
C GLY A 463 -10.44 -40.86 -4.49
N CYS A 464 -9.29 -40.98 -3.82
CA CYS A 464 -8.42 -42.17 -3.92
C CYS A 464 -8.99 -43.33 -3.07
N SER A 465 -10.28 -43.63 -3.25
CA SER A 465 -10.95 -44.70 -2.52
C SER A 465 -10.41 -46.09 -2.91
N VAL A 466 -10.65 -47.11 -2.07
CA VAL A 466 -10.24 -48.50 -2.34
C VAL A 466 -10.73 -49.08 -3.69
N THR A 467 -11.75 -48.46 -4.32
CA THR A 467 -12.22 -48.83 -5.66
C THR A 467 -11.47 -48.11 -6.80
N ARG A 468 -10.81 -46.98 -6.53
CA ARG A 468 -9.84 -46.31 -7.42
C ARG A 468 -8.41 -46.58 -6.94
N GLN A 469 -8.01 -47.85 -7.01
CA GLN A 469 -6.71 -48.37 -6.56
C GLN A 469 -5.54 -47.39 -6.76
N TRP A 470 -4.89 -46.99 -5.67
CA TRP A 470 -3.59 -46.33 -5.71
C TRP A 470 -2.57 -47.19 -6.49
N PRO A 471 -1.69 -46.61 -7.32
CA PRO A 471 -1.49 -45.18 -7.56
C PRO A 471 -2.30 -44.62 -8.76
N ARG A 472 -3.33 -45.32 -9.27
CA ARG A 472 -4.02 -44.91 -10.50
C ARG A 472 -4.77 -43.58 -10.38
N CYS A 473 -5.23 -43.20 -9.18
CA CYS A 473 -5.80 -41.86 -8.97
C CYS A 473 -4.78 -40.74 -9.28
N LEU A 474 -3.50 -40.91 -8.91
CA LEU A 474 -2.41 -39.92 -9.02
C LEU A 474 -2.01 -39.49 -10.46
N GLY A 475 -2.72 -39.93 -11.51
CA GLY A 475 -2.53 -39.40 -12.88
C GLY A 475 -3.80 -38.89 -13.57
N ASP A 476 -4.97 -39.11 -12.98
CA ASP A 476 -6.25 -38.66 -13.51
C ASP A 476 -6.37 -37.12 -13.48
N ARG A 477 -7.23 -36.57 -14.34
CA ARG A 477 -7.38 -35.11 -14.52
C ARG A 477 -7.83 -34.39 -13.24
N TRP A 478 -8.51 -35.12 -12.34
CA TRP A 478 -8.99 -34.65 -11.05
C TRP A 478 -7.85 -34.47 -10.04
N ASP A 479 -6.93 -35.44 -9.94
CA ASP A 479 -5.94 -35.44 -8.86
C ASP A 479 -4.69 -34.60 -9.11
N ARG A 480 -4.45 -34.20 -10.36
CA ARG A 480 -3.50 -33.13 -10.67
C ARG A 480 -3.89 -31.79 -10.04
N GLY A 481 -5.12 -31.60 -9.55
CA GLY A 481 -5.59 -30.38 -8.91
C GLY A 481 -5.01 -30.18 -7.50
N GLY A 482 -4.46 -29.00 -7.21
CA GLY A 482 -3.94 -28.60 -5.90
C GLY A 482 -2.52 -29.07 -5.55
N VAL A 483 -1.80 -29.70 -6.47
CA VAL A 483 -0.36 -29.97 -6.30
C VAL A 483 0.46 -28.80 -6.84
N LEU A 484 1.64 -28.54 -6.27
CA LEU A 484 2.60 -27.60 -6.84
C LEU A 484 3.18 -28.21 -8.12
N ARG A 485 2.82 -27.67 -9.28
CA ARG A 485 3.29 -28.16 -10.59
C ARG A 485 4.52 -27.37 -11.04
N VAL A 486 5.52 -28.10 -11.52
CA VAL A 486 6.71 -27.55 -12.19
C VAL A 486 6.72 -28.07 -13.63
N ARG A 487 6.85 -27.15 -14.60
CA ARG A 487 6.88 -27.47 -16.03
C ARG A 487 8.09 -26.88 -16.73
N ILE A 488 8.53 -27.56 -17.79
CA ILE A 488 9.32 -26.96 -18.86
C ILE A 488 8.36 -26.68 -20.03
N ARG A 489 8.37 -25.46 -20.57
CA ARG A 489 7.68 -25.10 -21.81
C ARG A 489 8.66 -24.64 -22.88
N ARG A 490 8.43 -25.08 -24.12
CA ARG A 490 9.15 -24.61 -25.31
C ARG A 490 8.73 -23.18 -25.61
N ALA A 491 9.67 -22.23 -25.67
CA ALA A 491 9.36 -20.80 -25.79
C ALA A 491 8.56 -20.48 -27.06
N ALA A 492 9.01 -20.99 -28.21
CA ALA A 492 8.42 -20.71 -29.52
C ALA A 492 6.98 -21.23 -29.73
N SER A 493 6.48 -22.14 -28.88
CA SER A 493 5.14 -22.74 -29.02
C SER A 493 4.32 -22.78 -27.74
N SER A 494 4.88 -22.36 -26.60
CA SER A 494 4.35 -22.59 -25.24
C SER A 494 4.00 -24.05 -24.92
N GLN A 495 4.43 -25.02 -25.74
CA GLN A 495 4.13 -26.44 -25.55
C GLN A 495 4.81 -26.96 -24.29
N VAL A 496 4.03 -27.61 -23.42
CA VAL A 496 4.56 -28.31 -22.24
C VAL A 496 5.42 -29.48 -22.71
N ALA A 497 6.73 -29.38 -22.48
CA ALA A 497 7.70 -30.44 -22.73
C ALA A 497 7.81 -31.41 -21.54
N TYR A 498 7.58 -30.89 -20.33
CA TYR A 498 7.75 -31.58 -19.07
C TYR A 498 6.68 -31.11 -18.08
N GLU A 499 6.18 -32.02 -17.24
CA GLU A 499 5.22 -31.71 -16.18
C GLU A 499 5.41 -32.68 -15.00
N THR A 500 5.85 -32.15 -13.86
CA THR A 500 5.93 -32.88 -12.58
C THR A 500 5.15 -32.13 -11.51
N GLY A 501 4.76 -32.82 -10.44
CA GLY A 501 4.03 -32.22 -9.31
C GLY A 501 4.53 -32.71 -7.96
N ILE A 502 4.51 -31.79 -7.00
CA ILE A 502 5.00 -31.90 -5.63
C ILE A 502 3.80 -31.76 -4.69
N TYR A 503 3.65 -32.66 -3.73
CA TYR A 503 2.53 -32.67 -2.77
C TYR A 503 2.89 -33.45 -1.50
N TRP A 504 2.15 -33.19 -0.42
CA TRP A 504 2.30 -33.90 0.86
C TRP A 504 1.39 -35.14 0.85
N HIS A 505 1.93 -36.32 1.13
CA HIS A 505 1.26 -37.60 0.91
C HIS A 505 1.50 -38.61 2.04
N MET A 506 0.63 -39.61 2.11
CA MET A 506 0.75 -40.78 2.99
C MET A 506 -0.07 -41.95 2.40
N ARG A 507 0.49 -43.16 2.47
CA ARG A 507 -0.15 -44.41 2.02
C ARG A 507 -0.91 -45.15 3.13
N ALA A 508 -1.84 -46.00 2.71
CA ALA A 508 -2.70 -46.77 3.62
C ALA A 508 -1.94 -47.74 4.54
N ASP A 509 -0.77 -48.26 4.14
CA ASP A 509 0.10 -49.09 4.99
C ASP A 509 0.95 -48.28 5.99
N GLU A 510 0.96 -46.95 5.87
CA GLU A 510 1.64 -46.01 6.76
C GLU A 510 0.69 -45.37 7.77
N GLU A 511 -0.61 -45.35 7.47
CA GLU A 511 -1.69 -44.84 8.33
C GLU A 511 -1.57 -45.31 9.79
N ALA A 512 -1.20 -46.58 10.02
CA ALA A 512 -1.02 -47.11 11.38
C ALA A 512 0.23 -46.53 12.09
N GLU A 513 1.33 -46.28 11.37
CA GLU A 513 2.51 -45.57 11.90
C GLU A 513 2.16 -44.11 12.20
N TYR A 514 1.44 -43.46 11.28
CA TYR A 514 1.01 -42.07 11.38
C TYR A 514 0.05 -41.83 12.54
N GLN A 515 -1.03 -42.60 12.64
CA GLN A 515 -1.98 -42.47 13.75
C GLN A 515 -1.30 -42.76 15.09
N THR A 516 -0.28 -43.62 15.12
CA THR A 516 0.57 -43.81 16.32
C THR A 516 1.43 -42.57 16.61
N ARG A 517 2.07 -41.99 15.60
CA ARG A 517 2.90 -40.77 15.74
C ARG A 517 2.07 -39.55 16.14
N ILE A 518 0.90 -39.36 15.52
CA ILE A 518 -0.09 -38.36 15.91
C ILE A 518 -0.62 -38.62 17.31
N ALA A 519 -1.02 -39.85 17.65
CA ALA A 519 -1.49 -40.15 19.01
C ALA A 519 -0.42 -39.83 20.08
N ASN A 520 0.85 -40.16 19.80
CA ASN A 520 1.97 -39.81 20.69
C ASN A 520 2.18 -38.29 20.82
N TRP A 521 2.11 -37.53 19.73
CA TRP A 521 2.26 -36.07 19.74
C TRP A 521 1.05 -35.35 20.37
N ARG A 522 -0.16 -35.83 20.10
CA ARG A 522 -1.39 -35.38 20.77
C ARG A 522 -1.35 -35.68 22.28
N ALA A 523 -0.86 -36.85 22.67
CA ALA A 523 -0.62 -37.20 24.07
C ALA A 523 0.50 -36.35 24.71
N GLN A 524 1.56 -36.01 23.97
CA GLN A 524 2.58 -35.06 24.43
C GLN A 524 1.94 -33.70 24.75
N ILE A 525 1.17 -33.11 23.82
CA ILE A 525 0.43 -31.85 24.04
C ILE A 525 -0.48 -31.96 25.28
N GLN A 526 -1.33 -33.00 25.35
CA GLN A 526 -2.23 -33.24 26.49
C GLN A 526 -1.50 -33.46 27.83
N SER A 527 -0.25 -33.93 27.81
CA SER A 527 0.58 -34.09 29.01
C SER A 527 1.34 -32.82 29.44
N GLY A 528 1.14 -31.69 28.75
CA GLY A 528 1.88 -30.44 28.99
C GLY A 528 3.23 -30.38 28.28
N GLY A 529 3.43 -31.20 27.25
CA GLY A 529 4.58 -31.13 26.36
C GLY A 529 4.63 -29.82 25.58
N LEU A 530 5.83 -29.31 25.34
CA LEU A 530 6.05 -28.02 24.69
C LEU A 530 5.58 -28.07 23.22
N PHE A 531 4.55 -27.29 22.91
CA PHE A 531 3.97 -27.13 21.59
C PHE A 531 3.39 -25.71 21.42
N GLY A 532 3.27 -25.22 20.19
CA GLY A 532 2.76 -23.88 19.92
C GLY A 532 3.80 -22.78 20.18
N THR A 533 3.32 -21.56 20.42
CA THR A 533 4.12 -20.46 20.97
C THR A 533 3.86 -20.26 22.47
N ARG A 534 4.87 -19.72 23.16
CA ARG A 534 4.69 -19.08 24.47
C ARG A 534 5.26 -17.67 24.42
N LEU A 535 4.40 -16.69 24.66
CA LEU A 535 4.77 -15.30 24.84
C LEU A 535 5.15 -15.10 26.31
N GLU A 536 6.39 -14.69 26.59
CA GLU A 536 6.88 -14.47 27.95
C GLU A 536 7.30 -12.99 28.10
N PHE A 537 6.38 -12.10 28.47
CA PHE A 537 6.62 -10.66 28.55
C PHE A 537 6.99 -10.25 29.99
N GLY A 538 8.09 -9.49 30.13
CA GLY A 538 8.57 -8.88 31.36
C GLY A 538 7.91 -7.53 31.65
N PRO A 539 8.21 -6.91 32.80
CA PRO A 539 7.57 -5.66 33.23
C PRO A 539 8.05 -4.41 32.47
N ASP A 540 9.10 -4.53 31.65
CA ASP A 540 9.70 -3.45 30.85
C ASP A 540 9.43 -3.65 29.33
N VAL A 541 8.33 -4.33 28.98
CA VAL A 541 7.88 -4.55 27.58
C VAL A 541 6.81 -3.53 27.21
N GLU A 542 6.99 -2.88 26.07
CA GLU A 542 6.08 -1.89 25.50
C GLU A 542 5.88 -2.20 24.01
N ILE A 543 4.70 -2.65 23.62
CA ILE A 543 4.30 -2.84 22.21
C ILE A 543 3.22 -1.81 21.91
N ASP A 544 3.60 -0.75 21.20
CA ASP A 544 2.76 0.40 20.90
C ASP A 544 2.43 0.43 19.41
N TYR A 545 1.23 -0.04 19.06
CA TYR A 545 0.75 -0.10 17.69
C TYR A 545 0.55 1.30 17.12
N SER A 546 1.47 1.69 16.25
CA SER A 546 1.39 2.90 15.44
C SER A 546 1.37 2.48 13.98
N LEU A 547 0.35 2.95 13.25
CA LEU A 547 0.18 2.62 11.84
C LEU A 547 1.18 3.37 10.95
N GLY A 548 1.64 4.57 11.34
CA GLY A 548 2.67 5.35 10.62
C GLY A 548 3.91 4.51 10.22
N PRO A 549 4.63 3.89 11.18
CA PRO A 549 5.73 2.96 10.90
C PRO A 549 5.42 1.74 10.03
N ILE A 550 4.15 1.41 9.81
CA ILE A 550 3.68 0.32 8.95
C ILE A 550 3.36 0.87 7.54
N LEU A 551 2.85 2.10 7.45
CA LEU A 551 2.67 2.84 6.20
C LEU A 551 4.01 3.24 5.57
N ASP A 552 5.00 3.60 6.38
CA ASP A 552 6.39 3.81 5.96
C ASP A 552 6.97 2.56 5.25
N LEU A 553 6.41 1.38 5.53
CA LEU A 553 6.73 0.09 4.90
C LEU A 553 5.75 -0.35 3.79
N ALA A 554 4.54 0.22 3.70
CA ALA A 554 3.44 -0.30 2.87
C ALA A 554 3.79 -0.33 1.38
N ASP A 555 4.18 0.82 0.81
CA ASP A 555 4.72 0.98 -0.55
C ASP A 555 5.85 -0.02 -0.88
N ARG A 556 6.62 -0.44 0.13
CA ARG A 556 7.73 -1.38 -0.03
C ARG A 556 7.25 -2.82 0.01
N LEU A 557 6.38 -3.15 0.96
CA LEU A 557 5.79 -4.47 1.14
C LEU A 557 4.73 -4.81 0.08
N ASP A 558 4.33 -3.84 -0.77
CA ASP A 558 3.26 -4.01 -1.78
C ASP A 558 1.95 -4.34 -1.07
N PHE A 559 1.73 -3.63 0.04
CA PHE A 559 0.44 -3.41 0.68
C PHE A 559 -0.29 -2.30 -0.09
N ASP A 560 -1.60 -2.39 -0.20
CA ASP A 560 -2.42 -1.22 -0.51
C ASP A 560 -2.48 -0.36 0.76
N GLY A 561 -1.92 0.86 0.68
CA GLY A 561 -1.85 1.80 1.81
C GLY A 561 -3.16 2.56 2.04
N ASN A 562 -3.24 3.35 3.12
CA ASN A 562 -4.46 4.11 3.48
C ASN A 562 -5.09 4.83 2.27
N GLU A 563 -6.28 4.40 1.82
CA GLU A 563 -6.93 5.03 0.67
C GLU A 563 -7.78 6.25 1.07
N VAL A 564 -7.63 7.33 0.32
CA VAL A 564 -8.47 8.53 0.40
C VAL A 564 -9.59 8.43 -0.64
N ILE A 565 -10.60 7.62 -0.34
CA ILE A 565 -11.70 7.29 -1.25
C ILE A 565 -12.54 8.54 -1.55
N HIS A 566 -12.64 8.90 -2.83
CA HIS A 566 -13.47 10.01 -3.28
C HIS A 566 -14.94 9.60 -3.42
N VAL A 567 -15.73 9.86 -2.36
CA VAL A 567 -17.17 9.53 -2.33
C VAL A 567 -17.99 10.38 -3.30
N GLY A 568 -17.59 11.64 -3.51
CA GLY A 568 -18.21 12.50 -4.51
C GLY A 568 -17.90 13.99 -4.36
N SER A 569 -18.13 14.73 -5.45
CA SER A 569 -18.00 16.19 -5.52
C SER A 569 -19.28 16.81 -6.07
N PHE A 570 -19.67 17.95 -5.49
CA PHE A 570 -20.65 18.88 -6.04
C PHE A 570 -19.98 20.23 -6.26
N ALA A 571 -20.20 20.84 -7.42
CA ALA A 571 -19.63 22.14 -7.76
C ALA A 571 -20.73 23.12 -8.20
N ASP A 572 -20.70 24.32 -7.64
CA ASP A 572 -21.62 25.42 -7.96
C ASP A 572 -20.84 26.64 -8.44
N HIS A 573 -21.38 27.36 -9.43
CA HIS A 573 -20.70 28.47 -10.08
C HIS A 573 -21.68 29.57 -10.45
N ALA A 574 -21.49 30.74 -9.86
CA ALA A 574 -22.15 31.96 -10.27
C ALA A 574 -21.16 32.82 -11.05
N THR A 575 -21.45 33.03 -12.33
CA THR A 575 -20.65 33.89 -13.20
C THR A 575 -20.66 35.32 -12.68
N ARG A 576 -19.65 36.10 -13.08
CA ARG A 576 -19.61 37.55 -12.78
C ARG A 576 -20.92 38.26 -13.17
N ALA A 577 -21.54 37.85 -14.29
CA ALA A 577 -22.81 38.41 -14.76
C ALA A 577 -24.01 38.00 -13.89
N GLN A 578 -24.08 36.75 -13.42
CA GLN A 578 -25.13 36.27 -12.52
C GLN A 578 -25.05 36.95 -11.15
N ASN A 579 -23.86 37.04 -10.56
CA ASN A 579 -23.63 37.77 -9.31
C ASN A 579 -23.97 39.27 -9.47
N LEU A 580 -23.60 39.88 -10.60
CA LEU A 580 -23.94 41.28 -10.90
C LEU A 580 -25.46 41.50 -10.95
N ALA A 581 -26.20 40.60 -11.60
CA ALA A 581 -27.66 40.66 -11.67
C ALA A 581 -28.31 40.50 -10.29
N ALA A 582 -27.84 39.51 -9.49
CA ALA A 582 -28.34 39.27 -8.13
C ALA A 582 -28.04 40.43 -7.17
N ALA A 583 -26.88 41.09 -7.33
CA ALA A 583 -26.48 42.25 -6.53
C ALA A 583 -27.10 43.59 -7.00
N THR A 584 -27.78 43.64 -8.15
CA THR A 584 -28.36 44.88 -8.69
C THR A 584 -29.76 45.14 -8.13
N ARG A 585 -29.87 46.22 -7.36
CA ARG A 585 -31.11 46.72 -6.76
C ARG A 585 -32.05 47.32 -7.80
N ALA A 586 -33.33 47.42 -7.44
CA ALA A 586 -34.35 48.12 -8.24
C ALA A 586 -34.08 49.63 -8.45
N ASP A 587 -33.16 50.25 -7.70
CA ASP A 587 -32.70 51.64 -7.94
C ASP A 587 -31.46 51.74 -8.85
N GLY A 588 -31.05 50.64 -9.49
CA GLY A 588 -29.94 50.59 -10.44
C GLY A 588 -28.55 50.62 -9.81
N LYS A 589 -28.46 50.51 -8.48
CA LYS A 589 -27.19 50.38 -7.74
C LYS A 589 -26.85 48.92 -7.49
N ILE A 590 -25.57 48.64 -7.36
CA ILE A 590 -25.04 47.29 -7.11
C ILE A 590 -24.56 47.21 -5.66
N GLU A 591 -25.01 46.21 -4.92
CA GLU A 591 -24.61 45.96 -3.53
C GLU A 591 -23.32 45.15 -3.50
N VAL A 592 -22.27 45.72 -2.92
CA VAL A 592 -21.00 45.03 -2.67
C VAL A 592 -20.69 44.99 -1.19
N CYS A 593 -20.02 43.92 -0.75
CA CYS A 593 -19.48 43.84 0.59
C CYS A 593 -18.08 44.43 0.60
N HIS A 594 -17.90 45.52 1.34
CA HIS A 594 -16.65 46.24 1.49
C HIS A 594 -16.12 46.11 2.91
N ASN A 595 -14.84 45.77 3.10
CA ASN A 595 -14.29 45.41 4.41
C ASN A 595 -13.00 46.19 4.74
N PRO A 596 -13.10 47.51 5.00
CA PRO A 596 -11.94 48.40 5.10
C PRO A 596 -11.09 48.14 6.36
N THR A 597 -11.74 47.79 7.48
CA THR A 597 -11.10 47.41 8.74
C THR A 597 -12.07 46.54 9.55
N SER A 598 -11.82 45.22 9.57
CA SER A 598 -12.45 44.23 10.47
C SER A 598 -13.97 44.42 10.70
N GLY A 599 -14.76 44.41 9.62
CA GLY A 599 -16.20 44.58 9.68
C GLY A 599 -16.76 44.85 8.28
N GLY A 600 -17.37 43.84 7.67
CA GLY A 600 -17.97 43.97 6.34
C GLY A 600 -19.16 44.92 6.36
N ASN A 601 -19.10 45.98 5.54
CA ASN A 601 -20.17 46.93 5.31
C ASN A 601 -20.69 46.78 3.87
N THR A 602 -22.01 46.61 3.71
CA THR A 602 -22.65 46.70 2.39
C THR A 602 -22.55 48.14 1.87
N LEU A 603 -22.06 48.31 0.64
CA LEU A 603 -22.12 49.57 -0.11
C LEU A 603 -22.99 49.42 -1.36
N ALA A 604 -23.94 50.33 -1.57
CA ALA A 604 -24.74 50.42 -2.79
C ALA A 604 -24.06 51.36 -3.80
N LEU A 605 -23.30 50.80 -4.74
CA LEU A 605 -22.47 51.51 -5.71
C LEU A 605 -23.20 51.83 -7.02
N ASN A 606 -22.76 52.89 -7.70
CA ASN A 606 -23.06 53.09 -9.12
C ASN A 606 -22.19 52.13 -9.97
N PRO A 607 -22.68 51.59 -11.10
CA PRO A 607 -21.93 50.64 -11.94
C PRO A 607 -20.51 51.09 -12.34
N LYS A 608 -20.31 52.40 -12.54
CA LYS A 608 -18.99 52.99 -12.87
C LYS A 608 -17.93 52.87 -11.77
N ALA A 609 -18.31 52.58 -10.53
CA ALA A 609 -17.39 52.38 -9.42
C ALA A 609 -17.04 50.90 -9.19
N LEU A 610 -17.89 49.96 -9.66
CA LEU A 610 -17.76 48.54 -9.35
C LEU A 610 -16.39 47.98 -9.73
N ASP A 611 -15.93 48.29 -10.94
CA ASP A 611 -14.65 47.82 -11.49
C ASP A 611 -13.41 48.29 -10.67
N ALA A 612 -13.55 49.29 -9.81
CA ALA A 612 -12.50 49.71 -8.88
C ALA A 612 -12.60 48.97 -7.54
N HIS A 613 -13.81 48.82 -7.01
CA HIS A 613 -14.07 48.10 -5.75
C HIS A 613 -13.71 46.60 -5.86
N LEU A 614 -14.11 45.91 -6.93
CA LEU A 614 -13.73 44.51 -7.18
C LEU A 614 -12.20 44.32 -7.28
N ARG A 615 -11.47 45.33 -7.79
CA ARG A 615 -9.99 45.33 -7.84
C ARG A 615 -9.32 45.64 -6.49
N HIS A 616 -10.09 45.99 -5.47
CA HIS A 616 -9.63 46.15 -4.09
C HIS A 616 -10.12 45.00 -3.19
N GLY A 617 -10.65 43.90 -3.76
CA GLY A 617 -11.07 42.72 -2.99
C GLY A 617 -12.49 42.79 -2.41
N ASP A 618 -13.29 43.80 -2.78
CA ASP A 618 -14.71 43.87 -2.44
C ASP A 618 -15.51 42.82 -3.22
N ARG A 619 -16.58 42.31 -2.60
CA ARG A 619 -17.31 41.13 -3.10
C ARG A 619 -18.67 41.51 -3.66
N LEU A 620 -19.10 40.86 -4.74
CA LEU A 620 -20.30 41.19 -5.52
C LEU A 620 -21.61 40.67 -4.90
N LYS A 621 -21.84 41.00 -3.62
CA LYS A 621 -23.02 40.61 -2.83
C LYS A 621 -23.17 41.50 -1.59
N ASN A 622 -24.30 41.39 -0.90
CA ASN A 622 -24.43 41.89 0.48
C ASN A 622 -23.48 41.19 1.45
N CYS A 623 -23.03 41.89 2.50
CA CYS A 623 -22.25 41.26 3.56
C CYS A 623 -23.11 40.28 4.38
N ASP A 624 -22.65 39.04 4.49
CA ASP A 624 -23.34 37.91 5.14
C ASP A 624 -22.55 37.34 6.33
N GLY A 625 -21.70 38.19 6.94
CA GLY A 625 -20.73 37.76 7.94
C GLY A 625 -19.41 37.25 7.34
N THR A 626 -19.37 36.85 6.07
CA THR A 626 -18.09 36.54 5.40
C THR A 626 -17.31 37.82 5.14
N PRO A 627 -16.01 37.90 5.51
CA PRO A 627 -15.14 38.98 5.06
C PRO A 627 -15.12 39.16 3.53
N ALA A 628 -15.08 40.41 3.07
CA ALA A 628 -14.37 40.75 1.83
C ALA A 628 -12.85 40.76 2.11
N ALA A 629 -12.02 40.68 1.07
CA ALA A 629 -10.59 40.38 1.21
C ALA A 629 -9.82 41.47 2.00
N SER A 630 -9.70 41.26 3.31
CA SER A 630 -9.15 42.23 4.27
C SER A 630 -7.63 42.24 4.24
N GLY A 631 -7.07 42.60 3.09
CA GLY A 631 -5.67 42.37 2.83
C GLY A 631 -5.22 42.48 1.38
N ALA A 632 -6.09 42.93 0.46
CA ALA A 632 -5.75 43.27 -0.92
C ALA A 632 -4.74 44.44 -0.96
N SER A 633 -3.50 44.13 -0.58
CA SER A 633 -2.32 44.93 -0.80
C SER A 633 -2.23 45.20 -2.30
N THR A 634 -1.81 46.42 -2.65
CA THR A 634 -1.84 46.95 -4.03
C THR A 634 -1.55 45.87 -5.08
N PRO A 635 -2.45 45.66 -6.06
CA PRO A 635 -2.48 44.47 -6.90
C PRO A 635 -1.09 44.14 -7.45
N ALA A 636 -0.69 42.87 -7.29
CA ALA A 636 0.68 42.35 -7.39
C ALA A 636 1.56 43.21 -8.31
N PRO A 637 2.55 43.94 -7.76
CA PRO A 637 2.97 45.20 -8.32
C PRO A 637 3.44 45.06 -9.76
N LEU A 638 2.71 45.74 -10.67
CA LEU A 638 3.22 46.14 -11.99
C LEU A 638 4.64 46.66 -11.79
N GLN A 639 5.61 45.90 -12.31
CA GLN A 639 7.02 46.00 -11.89
C GLN A 639 7.46 47.45 -11.82
N THR A 640 8.00 47.85 -10.67
CA THR A 640 8.44 49.22 -10.40
C THR A 640 9.33 49.67 -11.57
N PRO A 641 8.97 50.75 -12.30
CA PRO A 641 9.72 51.16 -13.48
C PRO A 641 11.22 51.28 -13.12
N PRO A 642 12.15 50.74 -13.93
CA PRO A 642 13.57 50.58 -13.52
C PRO A 642 14.23 51.85 -12.96
N ASN A 643 13.75 53.01 -13.42
CA ASN A 643 14.17 54.35 -13.02
C ASN A 643 13.89 54.68 -11.52
N CYS A 644 13.09 53.89 -10.80
CA CYS A 644 12.75 54.11 -9.39
C CYS A 644 13.71 53.43 -8.39
N LEU A 645 14.80 52.80 -8.84
CA LEU A 645 15.74 52.06 -8.00
C LEU A 645 16.85 52.92 -7.33
N LEU A 646 16.93 54.23 -7.62
CA LEU A 646 17.99 55.12 -7.14
C LEU A 646 17.43 56.37 -6.44
N SER A 647 17.96 56.68 -5.25
CA SER A 647 17.49 57.77 -4.38
C SER A 647 18.17 59.11 -4.69
N PRO A 648 17.48 60.27 -4.63
CA PRO A 648 16.07 60.47 -4.31
C PRO A 648 15.15 60.20 -5.51
N ALA A 649 14.36 59.13 -5.41
CA ALA A 649 13.58 58.60 -6.52
C ALA A 649 12.28 59.40 -6.74
N THR A 650 12.34 60.39 -7.63
CA THR A 650 11.15 61.03 -8.22
C THR A 650 11.10 60.76 -9.72
N ILE A 651 9.90 60.58 -10.26
CA ILE A 651 9.68 60.30 -11.68
C ILE A 651 8.62 61.25 -12.25
N GLN A 652 8.78 61.58 -13.53
CA GLN A 652 7.85 62.41 -14.29
C GLN A 652 6.69 61.55 -14.79
N ILE A 653 5.46 62.03 -14.57
CA ILE A 653 4.22 61.45 -15.07
C ILE A 653 3.41 62.50 -15.84
N CYS A 654 2.59 62.05 -16.78
CA CYS A 654 1.54 62.84 -17.38
C CYS A 654 0.28 62.69 -16.51
N ASN A 655 -0.12 63.76 -15.84
CA ASN A 655 -1.20 63.79 -14.87
C ASN A 655 -2.42 64.55 -15.42
N LYS A 656 -3.63 64.01 -15.19
CA LYS A 656 -4.89 64.70 -15.48
C LYS A 656 -5.58 65.10 -14.16
N PRO A 657 -5.47 66.36 -13.71
CA PRO A 657 -5.97 66.77 -12.39
C PRO A 657 -7.48 66.53 -12.25
N GLY A 658 -7.88 65.83 -11.18
CA GLY A 658 -9.28 65.49 -10.91
C GLY A 658 -9.97 64.66 -11.99
N GLY A 659 -9.21 63.92 -12.82
CA GLY A 659 -9.74 63.09 -13.92
C GLY A 659 -10.32 63.86 -15.11
N ASN A 660 -10.64 65.15 -14.95
CA ASN A 660 -11.36 65.97 -15.93
C ASN A 660 -10.60 67.21 -16.41
N GLY A 661 -9.48 67.59 -15.78
CA GLY A 661 -8.65 68.71 -16.24
C GLY A 661 -7.90 68.46 -17.56
N GLN A 662 -7.14 69.46 -18.01
CA GLN A 662 -6.12 69.26 -19.06
C GLN A 662 -4.99 68.37 -18.54
N TRP A 663 -4.37 67.60 -19.45
CA TRP A 663 -3.15 66.86 -19.16
C TRP A 663 -1.99 67.83 -18.90
N ARG A 664 -1.13 67.49 -17.93
CA ARG A 664 0.11 68.23 -17.65
C ARG A 664 1.15 67.33 -17.01
N ASP A 665 2.40 67.65 -17.26
CA ASP A 665 3.52 67.01 -16.59
C ASP A 665 3.49 67.26 -15.08
N ARG A 666 3.86 66.24 -14.31
CA ARG A 666 4.04 66.32 -12.87
C ARG A 666 5.17 65.39 -12.43
N THR A 667 6.11 65.91 -11.65
CA THR A 667 7.08 65.07 -10.93
C THR A 667 6.45 64.57 -9.63
N VAL A 668 6.57 63.28 -9.35
CA VAL A 668 6.00 62.62 -8.16
C VAL A 668 7.03 61.68 -7.52
N SER A 669 6.91 61.38 -6.22
CA SER A 669 7.78 60.39 -5.57
C SER A 669 7.47 58.99 -6.11
N CYS A 670 8.48 58.14 -6.26
CA CYS A 670 8.26 56.76 -6.72
C CYS A 670 7.26 55.97 -5.86
N SER A 671 7.20 56.26 -4.55
CA SER A 671 6.19 55.72 -3.62
C SER A 671 4.72 56.11 -3.93
N SER A 672 4.49 57.12 -4.76
CA SER A 672 3.15 57.59 -5.15
C SER A 672 2.76 57.23 -6.60
N VAL A 673 3.68 56.64 -7.37
CA VAL A 673 3.50 56.36 -8.81
C VAL A 673 2.36 55.39 -9.05
N ALA A 674 2.32 54.26 -8.35
CA ALA A 674 1.26 53.25 -8.51
C ALA A 674 -0.14 53.85 -8.30
N ASN A 675 -0.30 54.68 -7.27
CA ASN A 675 -1.53 55.41 -6.97
C ASN A 675 -1.88 56.41 -8.10
N HIS A 676 -0.90 57.10 -8.67
CA HIS A 676 -1.12 57.98 -9.82
C HIS A 676 -1.51 57.22 -11.10
N LEU A 677 -0.88 56.08 -11.40
CA LEU A 677 -1.22 55.25 -12.57
C LEU A 677 -2.61 54.60 -12.42
N ALA A 678 -2.98 54.14 -11.21
CA ALA A 678 -4.32 53.66 -10.90
C ALA A 678 -5.41 54.73 -11.17
N HIS A 679 -5.09 56.00 -10.90
CA HIS A 679 -5.93 57.16 -11.25
C HIS A 679 -5.76 57.65 -12.71
N GLY A 680 -5.29 56.78 -13.61
CA GLY A 680 -5.23 57.03 -15.06
C GLY A 680 -4.13 57.99 -15.51
N CYS A 681 -3.13 58.29 -14.68
CA CYS A 681 -1.92 58.98 -15.14
C CYS A 681 -1.07 58.05 -16.01
N LYS A 682 -0.15 58.62 -16.82
CA LYS A 682 0.83 57.85 -17.60
C LYS A 682 2.26 58.14 -17.16
N LEU A 683 3.18 57.20 -17.36
CA LEU A 683 4.62 57.41 -17.12
C LEU A 683 5.25 58.31 -18.20
N GLY A 684 6.25 59.12 -17.84
CA GLY A 684 6.88 60.09 -18.74
C GLY A 684 6.05 61.37 -18.91
N SER A 685 6.53 62.29 -19.74
CA SER A 685 5.81 63.54 -20.05
C SER A 685 4.58 63.31 -20.93
N CYS A 686 3.65 64.26 -20.93
CA CYS A 686 2.49 64.26 -21.83
C CYS A 686 2.92 64.31 -23.30
N ALA A 687 3.98 65.06 -23.63
CA ALA A 687 4.59 65.05 -24.96
C ALA A 687 5.07 63.66 -25.42
N LEU A 688 5.70 62.87 -24.53
CA LEU A 688 6.08 61.48 -24.82
C LEU A 688 4.88 60.53 -24.95
N ASN A 689 3.70 60.94 -24.46
CA ASN A 689 2.46 60.17 -24.48
C ASN A 689 1.45 60.61 -25.55
N GLY A 690 1.78 61.65 -26.35
CA GLY A 690 0.88 62.25 -27.34
C GLY A 690 -0.33 62.97 -26.73
N LEU A 691 -0.13 63.66 -25.58
CA LEU A 691 -1.18 64.30 -24.76
C LEU A 691 -0.90 65.78 -24.48
#